data_AF-A0A642ULN2-F1
#
_entry.id   AF-A0A642ULN2-F1
#
_cell.length_a   1.000
_cell.length_b   1.000
_cell.length_c   1.000
_cell.angle_alpha   90.00
_cell.angle_beta   90.00
_cell.angle_gamma   90.00
#
_symmetry.space_group_name_H-M   'P 1'
#
loop_
_entity.id
_entity.type
_entity.pdbx_description
1 polymer ?
#
loop_
_entity_poly.entity_id
_entity_poly.type
_entity_poly.pdbx_seq_one_letter_code
_entity_poly.pdbx_strand_id
1 'polypeptide(L)'
;MEVASSTAMVADEWTVNQQKTLIRWVNSKLALATDQNMPQVTPKVSVADIGDFSDGLVLNKLTNQLVWEANQVKEDPDLHYLAPMNNRPNFKIQKIENLNDYIAYVQKVLKVPGLTISAENIFNGDVKPVVGLLWNLYHFNHQRKTWTTLKLEMLAWVNHVLKPVKLQVNNFAKEWSIDGGRPHVFLEAIFERFVDLPSLPDSPTEKIDALIEFGGTELGIPPLSDSSDFTSKTPDEKCILPYIIELHRYFHPLFKAGKVKAAPATHGAALPKPKPTEPVKEAVPSEPIEKDEEEEAEAEDDSEFDFHSVNDLVYVILTTHKLRTKYEANANKFVEKAAVAKQSLVPEFADITSELNSSVLNLETNNSSIGKFDSTLKLTIMPALTQMNHMIEVYKQSVTKTRKALAKDHSDLGLIEASINQYLSLIDPSLHYFPQNPMLAYPNLFCSILDVYTAEYQLAYYCKQVIDKLQLCKLDNVMETLEAAVTNDRNEKQAILDCLQQFEQLLTLWEGFKVFYRRFNLEQLEPEVPEFIIPEVPAPVFTIDPELYPTFKAAISKASGHQSLADVTKFLKELKVDPEHIDELVKILPGTIDDASQDADFKLASSSASSSSLLSDNDDDTLFENNQPQVDPLTNKVFDVPTLIEKIELGFSI
;
A
#
# COMPACT_ATOMS: atom_id res chain seq x y z
N MET A 1 -40.33 -33.83 13.42
CA MET A 1 -39.58 -34.70 12.49
C MET A 1 -40.41 -34.74 11.22
N GLU A 2 -40.07 -34.09 10.11
CA GLU A 2 -38.80 -33.56 9.62
C GLU A 2 -39.03 -32.17 9.00
N VAL A 3 -38.30 -31.18 9.49
CA VAL A 3 -37.90 -30.01 8.71
C VAL A 3 -36.37 -30.10 8.69
N ALA A 4 -35.83 -30.72 7.64
CA ALA A 4 -34.41 -30.59 7.31
C ALA A 4 -34.34 -29.68 6.09
N SER A 5 -34.24 -28.40 6.42
CA SER A 5 -34.09 -27.25 5.53
C SER A 5 -32.87 -27.40 4.64
N SER A 6 -33.10 -27.26 3.33
CA SER A 6 -32.11 -27.06 2.29
C SER A 6 -31.41 -25.70 2.48
N THR A 7 -30.25 -25.69 3.12
CA THR A 7 -29.41 -24.49 3.25
C THR A 7 -28.33 -24.50 2.15
N ALA A 8 -28.72 -24.21 0.92
CA ALA A 8 -27.75 -23.72 -0.07
C ALA A 8 -27.54 -22.23 0.20
N MET A 9 -26.33 -21.83 0.60
CA MET A 9 -25.97 -20.43 0.80
C MET A 9 -26.16 -19.68 -0.53
N VAL A 10 -27.14 -18.78 -0.58
CA VAL A 10 -27.28 -17.82 -1.67
C VAL A 10 -26.03 -16.93 -1.67
N ALA A 11 -25.27 -16.94 -2.77
CA ALA A 11 -24.10 -16.08 -2.91
C ALA A 11 -24.52 -14.61 -2.85
N ASP A 12 -23.72 -13.78 -2.18
CA ASP A 12 -24.00 -12.34 -2.05
C ASP A 12 -24.13 -11.71 -3.46
N GLU A 13 -25.17 -10.91 -3.67
CA GLU A 13 -25.54 -10.32 -4.97
C GLU A 13 -24.36 -9.59 -5.66
N TRP A 14 -23.54 -8.87 -4.88
CA TRP A 14 -22.34 -8.18 -5.38
C TRP A 14 -21.29 -9.15 -5.93
N THR A 15 -21.17 -10.36 -5.38
CA THR A 15 -20.21 -11.37 -5.85
C THR A 15 -20.62 -11.89 -7.24
N VAL A 16 -21.93 -12.06 -7.46
CA VAL A 16 -22.47 -12.49 -8.76
C VAL A 16 -22.22 -11.43 -9.85
N ASN A 17 -22.34 -10.15 -9.52
CA ASN A 17 -22.07 -9.07 -10.48
C ASN A 17 -20.58 -8.98 -10.83
N GLN A 18 -19.69 -9.11 -9.85
CA GLN A 18 -18.25 -9.17 -10.11
C GLN A 18 -17.88 -10.40 -10.95
N GLN A 19 -18.51 -11.55 -10.69
CA GLN A 19 -18.31 -12.75 -11.51
C GLN A 19 -18.65 -12.50 -12.98
N LYS A 20 -19.80 -11.88 -13.29
CA LYS A 20 -20.18 -11.54 -14.68
C LYS A 20 -19.12 -10.67 -15.35
N THR A 21 -18.68 -9.60 -14.66
CA THR A 21 -17.65 -8.68 -15.16
C THR A 21 -16.34 -9.42 -15.47
N LEU A 22 -15.88 -10.27 -14.56
CA LEU A 22 -14.66 -11.05 -14.74
C LEU A 22 -14.79 -12.11 -15.84
N ILE A 23 -15.94 -12.78 -15.98
CA ILE A 23 -16.18 -13.74 -17.07
C ILE A 23 -16.13 -13.03 -18.44
N ARG A 24 -16.76 -11.83 -18.56
CA ARG A 24 -16.65 -10.99 -19.76
C ARG A 24 -15.19 -10.65 -20.08
N TRP A 25 -14.43 -10.27 -19.05
CA TRP A 25 -13.00 -9.99 -19.20
C TRP A 25 -12.22 -11.22 -19.65
N VAL A 26 -12.41 -12.38 -19.02
CA VAL A 26 -11.76 -13.64 -19.43
C VAL A 26 -12.09 -13.97 -20.89
N ASN A 27 -13.36 -13.89 -21.28
CA ASN A 27 -13.78 -14.14 -22.65
C ASN A 27 -13.15 -13.16 -23.65
N SER A 28 -12.97 -11.89 -23.27
CA SER A 28 -12.29 -10.90 -24.11
C SER A 28 -10.82 -11.27 -24.36
N LYS A 29 -10.12 -11.82 -23.36
CA LYS A 29 -8.73 -12.28 -23.49
C LYS A 29 -8.64 -13.57 -24.31
N LEU A 30 -9.54 -14.52 -24.08
CA LEU A 30 -9.57 -15.78 -24.81
C LEU A 30 -9.98 -15.60 -26.28
N ALA A 31 -10.76 -14.57 -26.61
CA ALA A 31 -11.07 -14.22 -28.00
C ALA A 31 -9.80 -13.83 -28.77
N LEU A 32 -8.91 -13.02 -28.17
CA LEU A 32 -7.65 -12.59 -28.78
C LEU A 32 -6.65 -13.73 -28.98
N ALA A 33 -6.64 -14.71 -28.08
CA ALA A 33 -5.76 -15.89 -28.15
C ALA A 33 -6.01 -16.79 -29.38
N THR A 34 -7.13 -16.61 -30.07
CA THR A 34 -7.51 -17.45 -31.23
C THR A 34 -6.91 -16.93 -32.55
N ASP A 35 -6.49 -15.66 -32.62
CA ASP A 35 -6.11 -14.99 -33.88
C ASP A 35 -4.60 -14.90 -34.15
N GLN A 36 -3.73 -15.25 -33.20
CA GLN A 36 -2.28 -15.10 -33.36
C GLN A 36 -1.53 -16.39 -33.01
N ASN A 37 -0.46 -16.65 -33.79
CA ASN A 37 0.61 -17.69 -33.75
C ASN A 37 0.96 -18.37 -32.40
N MET A 38 -0.01 -18.78 -31.60
CA MET A 38 0.17 -19.58 -30.41
C MET A 38 0.19 -21.05 -30.84
N PRO A 39 1.32 -21.77 -30.69
CA PRO A 39 1.37 -23.17 -31.05
C PRO A 39 0.58 -23.97 -30.00
N GLN A 40 -0.68 -24.30 -30.32
CA GLN A 40 -1.42 -25.53 -30.03
C GLN A 40 -2.94 -25.25 -30.09
N VAL A 41 -3.54 -25.74 -31.17
CA VAL A 41 -4.96 -25.63 -31.55
C VAL A 41 -5.89 -26.20 -30.48
N THR A 42 -6.87 -25.41 -30.04
CA THR A 42 -8.17 -25.91 -29.54
C THR A 42 -9.26 -24.84 -29.81
N PRO A 43 -10.54 -25.25 -29.97
CA PRO A 43 -11.62 -24.37 -30.43
C PRO A 43 -11.86 -23.18 -29.51
N LYS A 44 -12.51 -22.13 -30.04
CA LYS A 44 -12.97 -20.93 -29.31
C LYS A 44 -13.58 -21.36 -27.98
N VAL A 45 -12.84 -21.14 -26.90
CA VAL A 45 -13.30 -21.43 -25.54
C VAL A 45 -14.06 -20.20 -25.08
N SER A 46 -15.38 -20.35 -24.90
CA SER A 46 -16.20 -19.36 -24.22
C SER A 46 -16.50 -19.89 -22.82
N VAL A 47 -16.24 -19.08 -21.82
CA VAL A 47 -16.60 -19.32 -20.43
C VAL A 47 -18.01 -18.79 -20.21
N ALA A 48 -18.92 -19.65 -19.78
CA ALA A 48 -20.27 -19.28 -19.38
C ALA A 48 -20.35 -19.04 -17.86
N ASP A 49 -19.62 -19.85 -17.09
CA ASP A 49 -19.66 -19.83 -15.63
C ASP A 49 -18.30 -20.20 -15.01
N ILE A 50 -18.12 -19.93 -13.72
CA ILE A 50 -16.92 -20.28 -12.96
C ILE A 50 -16.65 -21.80 -12.94
N GLY A 51 -17.66 -22.64 -13.15
CA GLY A 51 -17.50 -24.10 -13.25
C GLY A 51 -16.62 -24.53 -14.44
N ASP A 52 -16.49 -23.69 -15.47
CA ASP A 52 -15.64 -23.96 -16.64
C ASP A 52 -14.14 -23.90 -16.30
N PHE A 53 -13.76 -23.38 -15.13
CA PHE A 53 -12.37 -23.39 -14.63
C PHE A 53 -11.98 -24.69 -13.91
N SER A 54 -12.94 -25.60 -13.69
CA SER A 54 -12.78 -26.78 -12.80
C SER A 54 -11.71 -27.79 -13.23
N ASP A 55 -11.25 -27.75 -14.49
CA ASP A 55 -10.21 -28.65 -15.01
C ASP A 55 -8.83 -28.00 -15.19
N GLY A 56 -8.73 -26.69 -14.92
CA GLY A 56 -7.52 -25.89 -15.04
C GLY A 56 -7.09 -25.53 -16.47
N LEU A 57 -7.72 -26.07 -17.51
CA LEU A 57 -7.29 -25.85 -18.90
C LEU A 57 -7.60 -24.43 -19.39
N VAL A 58 -8.77 -23.91 -19.03
CA VAL A 58 -9.17 -22.54 -19.36
C VAL A 58 -8.27 -21.52 -18.65
N LEU A 59 -7.98 -21.77 -17.37
CA LEU A 59 -7.08 -20.93 -16.57
C LEU A 59 -5.66 -20.92 -17.13
N ASN A 60 -5.16 -22.08 -17.55
CA ASN A 60 -3.86 -22.20 -18.22
C ASN A 60 -3.81 -21.34 -19.50
N LYS A 61 -4.81 -21.44 -20.37
CA LYS A 61 -4.92 -20.63 -21.60
C LYS A 61 -4.97 -19.13 -21.32
N LEU A 62 -5.82 -18.73 -20.36
CA LEU A 62 -5.92 -17.34 -19.92
C LEU A 62 -4.55 -16.83 -19.47
N THR A 63 -3.89 -17.55 -18.56
CA THR A 63 -2.58 -17.15 -18.04
C THR A 63 -1.52 -17.06 -19.14
N ASN A 64 -1.50 -17.98 -20.10
CA ASN A 64 -0.57 -17.91 -21.22
C ASN A 64 -0.83 -16.69 -22.11
N GLN A 65 -2.10 -16.32 -22.32
CA GLN A 65 -2.45 -15.07 -23.01
C GLN A 65 -1.94 -13.85 -22.24
N LEU A 66 -2.11 -13.81 -20.91
CA LEU A 66 -1.62 -12.71 -20.09
C LEU A 66 -0.09 -12.61 -20.08
N VAL A 67 0.60 -13.75 -20.04
CA VAL A 67 2.08 -13.82 -20.15
C VAL A 67 2.55 -13.30 -21.50
N TRP A 68 1.88 -13.70 -22.59
CA TRP A 68 2.17 -13.17 -23.92
C TRP A 68 1.99 -11.65 -23.98
N GLU A 69 0.87 -11.11 -23.49
CA GLU A 69 0.63 -9.66 -23.45
C GLU A 69 1.69 -8.91 -22.62
N ALA A 70 2.11 -9.49 -21.49
CA ALA A 70 3.14 -8.90 -20.64
C ALA A 70 4.50 -8.83 -21.34
N ASN A 71 4.91 -9.92 -22.00
CA ASN A 71 6.18 -10.00 -22.72
C ASN A 71 6.24 -9.04 -23.93
N GLN A 72 5.10 -8.67 -24.51
CA GLN A 72 5.05 -7.66 -25.59
C GLN A 72 5.39 -6.24 -25.11
N VAL A 73 5.15 -5.93 -23.83
CA VAL A 73 5.45 -4.62 -23.24
C VAL A 73 6.89 -4.58 -22.70
N LYS A 74 7.31 -5.66 -22.04
CA LYS A 74 8.65 -5.82 -21.48
C LYS A 74 8.97 -7.31 -21.40
N GLU A 75 10.01 -7.75 -22.13
CA GLU A 75 10.50 -9.12 -22.02
C GLU A 75 10.98 -9.37 -20.58
N ASP A 76 10.29 -10.27 -19.88
CA ASP A 76 10.70 -10.77 -18.57
C ASP A 76 11.21 -12.21 -18.74
N PRO A 77 12.52 -12.47 -18.55
CA PRO A 77 13.09 -13.80 -18.76
C PRO A 77 12.55 -14.85 -17.78
N ASP A 78 11.93 -14.45 -16.66
CA ASP A 78 11.30 -15.37 -15.71
C ASP A 78 9.91 -15.85 -16.20
N LEU A 79 9.23 -15.09 -17.08
CA LEU A 79 7.88 -15.38 -17.55
C LEU A 79 7.89 -16.36 -18.74
N HIS A 80 7.41 -17.57 -18.50
CA HIS A 80 7.33 -18.63 -19.51
C HIS A 80 5.90 -19.16 -19.66
N TYR A 81 5.59 -19.85 -20.76
CA TYR A 81 4.26 -20.43 -20.92
C TYR A 81 4.08 -21.66 -20.03
N LEU A 82 2.91 -21.78 -19.41
CA LEU A 82 2.51 -22.93 -18.60
C LEU A 82 1.91 -24.00 -19.51
N ALA A 83 2.45 -25.22 -19.46
CA ALA A 83 1.82 -26.38 -20.10
C ALA A 83 0.97 -27.14 -19.07
N PRO A 84 -0.27 -27.57 -19.40
CA PRO A 84 -1.07 -28.34 -18.45
C PRO A 84 -0.47 -29.74 -18.27
N MET A 85 -0.44 -30.26 -17.03
CA MET A 85 0.02 -31.62 -16.74
C MET A 85 -0.79 -32.69 -17.49
N ASN A 86 -2.11 -32.50 -17.53
CA ASN A 86 -3.06 -33.38 -18.17
C ASN A 86 -3.85 -32.60 -19.24
N ASN A 87 -3.58 -32.87 -20.52
CA ASN A 87 -4.24 -32.20 -21.66
C ASN A 87 -5.72 -32.59 -21.85
N ARG A 88 -6.16 -33.72 -21.25
CA ARG A 88 -7.54 -34.24 -21.34
C ARG A 88 -7.96 -34.85 -19.99
N PRO A 89 -8.14 -34.04 -18.95
CA PRO A 89 -8.38 -34.53 -17.60
C PRO A 89 -9.83 -35.03 -17.47
N ASN A 90 -10.02 -36.35 -17.41
CA ASN A 90 -11.33 -36.96 -17.23
C ASN A 90 -11.62 -37.23 -15.75
N PHE A 91 -10.59 -37.62 -15.00
CA PHE A 91 -10.72 -37.94 -13.58
C PHE A 91 -10.51 -36.72 -12.70
N LYS A 92 -11.20 -36.66 -11.56
CA LYS A 92 -11.04 -35.60 -10.55
C LYS A 92 -9.57 -35.38 -10.19
N ILE A 93 -8.81 -36.45 -10.00
CA ILE A 93 -7.39 -36.36 -9.63
C ILE A 93 -6.56 -35.62 -10.70
N GLN A 94 -6.79 -35.87 -11.99
CA GLN A 94 -6.10 -35.19 -13.09
C GLN A 94 -6.43 -33.70 -13.16
N LYS A 95 -7.69 -33.35 -12.89
CA LYS A 95 -8.14 -31.95 -12.80
C LYS A 95 -7.49 -31.22 -11.62
N ILE A 96 -7.44 -31.87 -10.45
CA ILE A 96 -6.79 -31.32 -9.25
C ILE A 96 -5.27 -31.18 -9.46
N GLU A 97 -4.60 -32.13 -10.14
CA GLU A 97 -3.18 -32.03 -10.51
C GLU A 97 -2.91 -30.81 -11.40
N ASN A 98 -3.71 -30.61 -12.45
CA ASN A 98 -3.63 -29.42 -13.30
C ASN A 98 -3.77 -28.12 -12.49
N LEU A 99 -4.74 -28.09 -11.57
CA LEU A 99 -5.01 -26.92 -10.74
C LEU A 99 -3.90 -26.66 -9.72
N ASN A 100 -3.32 -27.69 -9.12
CA ASN A 100 -2.19 -27.55 -8.20
C ASN A 100 -0.95 -26.99 -8.91
N ASP A 101 -0.64 -27.52 -10.10
CA ASP A 101 0.46 -27.00 -10.93
C ASP A 101 0.21 -25.54 -11.35
N TYR A 102 -1.02 -25.25 -11.77
CA TYR A 102 -1.45 -23.88 -12.08
C TYR A 102 -1.30 -22.92 -10.89
N ILE A 103 -1.77 -23.29 -9.70
CA ILE A 103 -1.64 -22.46 -8.49
C ILE A 103 -0.17 -22.23 -8.16
N ALA A 104 0.66 -23.27 -8.23
CA ALA A 104 2.10 -23.16 -8.00
C ALA A 104 2.76 -22.21 -9.01
N TYR A 105 2.36 -22.28 -10.27
CA TYR A 105 2.83 -21.36 -11.32
C TYR A 105 2.44 -19.91 -11.03
N VAL A 106 1.17 -19.63 -10.70
CA VAL A 106 0.70 -18.28 -10.37
C VAL A 106 1.44 -17.70 -9.15
N GLN A 107 1.70 -18.52 -8.13
CA GLN A 107 2.42 -18.09 -6.92
C GLN A 107 3.91 -17.85 -7.17
N LYS A 108 4.59 -18.76 -7.89
CA LYS A 108 6.05 -18.75 -8.03
C LYS A 108 6.53 -17.90 -9.20
N VAL A 109 5.83 -17.97 -10.34
CA VAL A 109 6.25 -17.36 -11.61
C VAL A 109 5.60 -15.99 -11.79
N LEU A 110 4.27 -15.92 -11.74
CA LEU A 110 3.59 -14.61 -11.84
C LEU A 110 3.81 -13.73 -10.60
N LYS A 111 4.30 -14.32 -9.50
CA LYS A 111 4.60 -13.68 -8.22
C LYS A 111 3.39 -12.90 -7.67
N VAL A 112 2.19 -13.46 -7.86
CA VAL A 112 0.93 -12.87 -7.38
C VAL A 112 0.86 -12.98 -5.84
N PRO A 113 0.86 -11.85 -5.11
CA PRO A 113 0.89 -11.88 -3.65
C PRO A 113 -0.46 -12.33 -3.06
N GLY A 114 -0.42 -13.09 -1.96
CA GLY A 114 -1.60 -13.35 -1.12
C GLY A 114 -2.62 -14.32 -1.72
N LEU A 115 -2.23 -15.19 -2.66
CA LEU A 115 -3.15 -16.18 -3.24
C LEU A 115 -3.45 -17.31 -2.22
N THR A 116 -4.57 -17.20 -1.51
CA THR A 116 -5.07 -18.18 -0.52
C THR A 116 -6.18 -19.09 -1.09
N ILE A 117 -5.97 -19.66 -2.28
CA ILE A 117 -6.92 -20.58 -2.91
C ILE A 117 -6.33 -21.99 -3.01
N SER A 118 -7.16 -23.02 -2.83
CA SER A 118 -6.77 -24.41 -3.06
C SER A 118 -7.32 -24.93 -4.40
N ALA A 119 -6.73 -26.01 -4.92
CA ALA A 119 -7.22 -26.66 -6.14
C ALA A 119 -8.66 -27.17 -5.98
N GLU A 120 -9.04 -27.62 -4.77
CA GLU A 120 -10.39 -28.07 -4.46
C GLU A 120 -11.41 -26.94 -4.58
N ASN A 121 -11.07 -25.71 -4.17
CA ASN A 121 -11.98 -24.56 -4.31
C ASN A 121 -12.29 -24.28 -5.79
N ILE A 122 -11.28 -24.36 -6.66
CA ILE A 122 -11.45 -24.13 -8.09
C ILE A 122 -12.22 -25.30 -8.73
N PHE A 123 -11.86 -26.54 -8.39
CA PHE A 123 -12.52 -27.73 -8.92
C PHE A 123 -14.02 -27.78 -8.57
N ASN A 124 -14.37 -27.40 -7.34
CA ASN A 124 -15.76 -27.38 -6.88
C ASN A 124 -16.55 -26.17 -7.43
N GLY A 125 -15.89 -25.17 -8.02
CA GLY A 125 -16.52 -23.95 -8.50
C GLY A 125 -16.93 -23.01 -7.36
N ASP A 126 -16.12 -22.88 -6.31
CA ASP A 126 -16.42 -21.98 -5.20
C ASP A 126 -16.31 -20.52 -5.67
N VAL A 127 -17.45 -19.80 -5.71
CA VAL A 127 -17.57 -18.47 -6.30
C VAL A 127 -16.54 -17.48 -5.73
N LYS A 128 -16.51 -17.30 -4.40
CA LYS A 128 -15.67 -16.27 -3.76
C LYS A 128 -14.16 -16.49 -4.00
N PRO A 129 -13.60 -17.69 -3.76
CA PRO A 129 -12.19 -17.95 -4.07
C PRO A 129 -11.85 -17.75 -5.55
N VAL A 130 -12.67 -18.29 -6.47
CA VAL A 130 -12.41 -18.20 -7.92
C VAL A 130 -12.47 -16.75 -8.40
N VAL A 131 -13.45 -15.97 -7.96
CA VAL A 131 -13.53 -14.52 -8.22
C VAL A 131 -12.29 -13.79 -7.68
N GLY A 132 -11.82 -14.15 -6.48
CA GLY A 132 -10.58 -13.60 -5.92
C GLY A 132 -9.34 -13.92 -6.76
N LEU A 133 -9.22 -15.16 -7.26
CA LEU A 133 -8.15 -15.56 -8.19
C LEU A 133 -8.20 -14.74 -9.49
N LEU A 134 -9.37 -14.61 -10.11
CA LEU A 134 -9.53 -13.86 -11.36
C LEU A 134 -9.20 -12.37 -11.18
N TRP A 135 -9.59 -11.76 -10.07
CA TRP A 135 -9.16 -10.40 -9.73
C TRP A 135 -7.64 -10.28 -9.65
N ASN A 136 -6.97 -11.23 -9.03
CA ASN A 136 -5.51 -11.20 -8.94
C ASN A 136 -4.84 -11.27 -10.32
N LEU A 137 -5.39 -12.07 -11.25
CA LEU A 137 -4.93 -12.10 -12.64
C LEU A 137 -5.24 -10.79 -13.39
N TYR A 138 -6.40 -10.19 -13.13
CA TYR A 138 -6.75 -8.88 -13.69
C TYR A 138 -5.74 -7.81 -13.27
N HIS A 139 -5.34 -7.77 -12.00
CA HIS A 139 -4.33 -6.84 -11.49
C HIS A 139 -2.94 -7.11 -12.09
N PHE A 140 -2.59 -8.37 -12.31
CA PHE A 140 -1.36 -8.73 -13.01
C PHE A 140 -1.32 -8.14 -14.43
N ASN A 141 -2.43 -8.19 -15.17
CA ASN A 141 -2.52 -7.63 -16.53
C ASN A 141 -2.36 -6.10 -16.58
N HIS A 142 -2.71 -5.38 -15.51
CA HIS A 142 -2.69 -3.91 -15.46
C HIS A 142 -1.45 -3.34 -14.73
N GLN A 143 -0.28 -3.96 -14.97
CA GLN A 143 1.03 -3.49 -14.51
C GLN A 143 1.20 -3.38 -12.98
N ARG A 144 0.44 -4.16 -12.19
CA ARG A 144 0.55 -4.22 -10.72
C ARG A 144 0.34 -2.87 -10.01
N LYS A 145 -0.34 -1.90 -10.64
CA LYS A 145 -0.79 -0.68 -9.94
C LYS A 145 -1.76 -1.08 -8.82
N THR A 146 -1.72 -0.38 -7.69
CA THR A 146 -2.72 -0.59 -6.64
C THR A 146 -4.08 -0.13 -7.14
N TRP A 147 -5.15 -0.81 -6.71
CA TRP A 147 -6.53 -0.46 -7.08
C TRP A 147 -6.84 1.02 -6.82
N THR A 148 -6.36 1.57 -5.69
CA THR A 148 -6.51 2.98 -5.34
C THR A 148 -5.85 3.93 -6.34
N THR A 149 -4.62 3.62 -6.76
CA THR A 149 -3.90 4.44 -7.75
C THR A 149 -4.63 4.46 -9.07
N LEU A 150 -5.07 3.27 -9.52
CA LEU A 150 -5.79 3.13 -10.77
C LEU A 150 -7.15 3.85 -10.72
N LYS A 151 -7.86 3.78 -9.58
CA LYS A 151 -9.11 4.52 -9.36
C LYS A 151 -8.91 6.03 -9.49
N LEU A 152 -7.89 6.58 -8.83
CA LEU A 152 -7.59 8.03 -8.87
C LEU A 152 -7.22 8.48 -10.29
N GLU A 153 -6.43 7.70 -11.00
CA GLU A 153 -6.05 7.97 -12.39
C GLU A 153 -7.26 7.96 -13.32
N MET A 154 -8.15 6.98 -13.20
CA MET A 154 -9.39 6.92 -13.99
C MET A 154 -10.33 8.08 -13.66
N LEU A 155 -10.44 8.46 -12.38
CA LEU A 155 -11.27 9.59 -11.97
C LEU A 155 -10.75 10.92 -12.57
N ALA A 156 -9.42 11.13 -12.51
CA ALA A 156 -8.78 12.28 -13.11
C ALA A 156 -9.00 12.33 -14.63
N TRP A 157 -8.84 11.20 -15.31
CA TRP A 157 -9.06 11.11 -16.75
C TRP A 157 -10.52 11.37 -17.15
N VAL A 158 -11.48 10.71 -16.50
CA VAL A 158 -12.92 10.93 -16.77
C VAL A 158 -13.28 12.40 -16.58
N ASN A 159 -12.87 13.02 -15.48
CA ASN A 159 -13.13 14.45 -15.24
C ASN A 159 -12.47 15.36 -16.27
N HIS A 160 -11.29 15.00 -16.77
CA HIS A 160 -10.63 15.75 -17.83
C HIS A 160 -11.41 15.68 -19.15
N VAL A 161 -11.96 14.51 -19.49
CA VAL A 161 -12.82 14.31 -20.66
C VAL A 161 -14.14 15.06 -20.52
N LEU A 162 -14.72 15.09 -19.32
CA LEU A 162 -16.02 15.71 -19.02
C LEU A 162 -15.98 17.23 -18.79
N LYS A 163 -14.81 17.80 -18.49
CA LYS A 163 -14.62 19.24 -18.23
C LYS A 163 -15.29 20.17 -19.27
N PRO A 164 -15.18 19.93 -20.59
CA PRO A 164 -15.79 20.80 -21.60
C PRO A 164 -17.32 20.85 -21.57
N VAL A 165 -17.97 19.78 -21.11
CA VAL A 165 -19.44 19.69 -20.96
C VAL A 165 -19.91 20.05 -19.55
N LYS A 166 -19.02 20.56 -18.70
CA LYS A 166 -19.29 20.98 -17.30
C LYS A 166 -19.88 19.86 -16.44
N LEU A 167 -19.49 18.62 -16.72
CA LEU A 167 -19.79 17.46 -15.88
C LEU A 167 -18.56 17.10 -15.05
N GLN A 168 -18.80 16.60 -13.84
CA GLN A 168 -17.78 16.13 -12.92
C GLN A 168 -18.29 14.90 -12.19
N VAL A 169 -17.38 13.97 -11.92
CA VAL A 169 -17.59 12.72 -11.21
C VAL A 169 -16.58 12.64 -10.05
N ASN A 170 -17.02 12.26 -8.86
CA ASN A 170 -16.20 12.18 -7.65
C ASN A 170 -15.95 10.73 -7.20
N ASN A 171 -16.73 9.76 -7.68
CA ASN A 171 -16.60 8.35 -7.32
C ASN A 171 -17.12 7.43 -8.43
N PHE A 172 -16.84 6.12 -8.34
CA PHE A 172 -17.35 5.08 -9.25
C PHE A 172 -18.48 4.25 -8.62
N ALA A 173 -19.18 4.81 -7.63
CA ALA A 173 -20.25 4.16 -6.89
C ALA A 173 -21.58 4.91 -7.10
N LYS A 174 -22.04 5.69 -6.11
CA LYS A 174 -23.35 6.36 -6.10
C LYS A 174 -23.62 7.22 -7.33
N GLU A 175 -22.61 7.94 -7.84
CA GLU A 175 -22.78 8.83 -9.01
C GLU A 175 -22.93 8.06 -10.32
N TRP A 176 -22.61 6.77 -10.33
CA TRP A 176 -22.82 5.87 -11.45
C TRP A 176 -24.08 5.03 -11.29
N SER A 177 -24.90 5.30 -10.27
CA SER A 177 -26.24 4.71 -10.17
C SER A 177 -27.21 5.41 -11.11
N ILE A 178 -28.13 4.65 -11.70
CA ILE A 178 -29.27 5.23 -12.43
C ILE A 178 -30.24 5.97 -11.47
N ASP A 179 -30.33 5.54 -10.22
CA ASP A 179 -31.30 6.04 -9.22
C ASP A 179 -30.88 7.36 -8.53
N GLY A 180 -29.68 7.85 -8.78
CA GLY A 180 -29.15 9.07 -8.14
C GLY A 180 -28.01 9.76 -8.88
N GLY A 181 -27.50 9.14 -9.93
CA GLY A 181 -26.46 9.67 -10.82
C GLY A 181 -26.95 9.73 -12.27
N ARG A 182 -26.00 9.82 -13.21
CA ARG A 182 -26.28 9.85 -14.65
C ARG A 182 -25.21 9.11 -15.46
N PRO A 183 -24.99 7.80 -15.21
CA PRO A 183 -23.95 7.02 -15.89
C PRO A 183 -24.08 7.04 -17.42
N HIS A 184 -25.32 6.99 -17.94
CA HIS A 184 -25.60 7.11 -19.38
C HIS A 184 -25.09 8.42 -19.97
N VAL A 185 -25.23 9.55 -19.26
CA VAL A 185 -24.71 10.86 -19.71
C VAL A 185 -23.19 10.89 -19.68
N PHE A 186 -22.57 10.28 -18.66
CA PHE A 186 -21.11 10.22 -18.58
C PHE A 186 -20.52 9.39 -19.72
N LEU A 187 -21.10 8.21 -19.99
CA LEU A 187 -20.67 7.36 -21.09
C LEU A 187 -20.90 8.05 -22.44
N GLU A 188 -22.08 8.61 -22.68
CA GLU A 188 -22.40 9.37 -23.90
C GLU A 188 -21.38 10.48 -24.13
N ALA A 189 -21.13 11.32 -23.12
CA ALA A 189 -20.16 12.42 -23.22
C ALA A 189 -18.72 11.93 -23.45
N ILE A 190 -18.31 10.78 -22.87
CA ILE A 190 -17.01 10.17 -23.15
C ILE A 190 -16.94 9.77 -24.62
N PHE A 191 -17.91 9.02 -25.14
CA PHE A 191 -17.91 8.56 -26.54
C PHE A 191 -18.01 9.73 -27.53
N GLU A 192 -18.94 10.67 -27.35
CA GLU A 192 -19.11 11.84 -28.23
C GLU A 192 -17.84 12.67 -28.37
N ARG A 193 -16.99 12.66 -27.34
CA ARG A 193 -15.72 13.38 -27.35
C ARG A 193 -14.73 12.82 -28.39
N PHE A 194 -14.89 11.55 -28.79
CA PHE A 194 -13.96 10.86 -29.69
C PHE A 194 -14.61 10.34 -30.98
N VAL A 195 -15.89 9.96 -30.97
CA VAL A 195 -16.56 9.26 -32.08
C VAL A 195 -17.94 9.87 -32.38
N ASP A 196 -18.46 9.64 -33.59
CA ASP A 196 -19.84 10.02 -33.93
C ASP A 196 -20.75 8.89 -33.46
N LEU A 197 -21.63 9.19 -32.51
CA LEU A 197 -22.55 8.21 -32.00
C LEU A 197 -23.77 8.05 -32.93
N PRO A 198 -24.34 6.84 -33.04
CA PRO A 198 -25.62 6.64 -33.68
C PRO A 198 -26.74 7.29 -32.85
N SER A 199 -27.95 7.32 -33.41
CA SER A 199 -29.13 7.72 -32.64
C SER A 199 -29.31 6.77 -31.46
N LEU A 200 -29.20 7.31 -30.24
CA LEU A 200 -29.34 6.53 -29.01
C LEU A 200 -30.81 6.48 -28.55
N PRO A 201 -31.23 5.41 -27.85
CA PRO A 201 -32.56 5.33 -27.25
C PRO A 201 -32.70 6.32 -26.08
N ASP A 202 -33.95 6.66 -25.75
CA ASP A 202 -34.27 7.61 -24.68
C ASP A 202 -34.11 7.02 -23.27
N SER A 203 -34.31 5.71 -23.12
CA SER A 203 -34.21 5.04 -21.83
C SER A 203 -32.76 4.98 -21.34
N PRO A 204 -32.45 5.40 -20.09
CA PRO A 204 -31.10 5.34 -19.54
C PRO A 204 -30.43 3.96 -19.62
N THR A 205 -31.18 2.88 -19.34
CA THR A 205 -30.65 1.52 -19.37
C THR A 205 -30.32 1.08 -20.79
N GLU A 206 -31.26 1.28 -21.72
CA GLU A 206 -31.07 0.93 -23.14
C GLU A 206 -29.96 1.76 -23.76
N LYS A 207 -29.80 3.02 -23.33
CA LYS A 207 -28.71 3.90 -23.79
C LYS A 207 -27.35 3.38 -23.35
N ILE A 208 -27.21 2.93 -22.10
CA ILE A 208 -25.97 2.31 -21.61
C ILE A 208 -25.65 1.06 -22.42
N ASP A 209 -26.62 0.17 -22.60
CA ASP A 209 -26.43 -1.07 -23.36
C ASP A 209 -26.05 -0.76 -24.82
N ALA A 210 -26.70 0.20 -25.47
CA ALA A 210 -26.37 0.63 -26.83
C ALA A 210 -24.96 1.23 -26.95
N LEU A 211 -24.51 2.01 -25.97
CA LEU A 211 -23.14 2.56 -25.94
C LEU A 211 -22.07 1.48 -25.74
N ILE A 212 -22.36 0.51 -24.87
CA ILE A 212 -21.45 -0.62 -24.62
C ILE A 212 -21.39 -1.54 -25.84
N GLU A 213 -22.54 -1.83 -26.45
CA GLU A 213 -22.62 -2.59 -27.69
C GLU A 213 -21.86 -1.89 -28.82
N PHE A 214 -22.07 -0.58 -29.01
CA PHE A 214 -21.34 0.22 -29.99
C PHE A 214 -19.82 0.17 -29.76
N GLY A 215 -19.36 0.32 -28.52
CA GLY A 215 -17.95 0.16 -28.16
C GLY A 215 -17.40 -1.21 -28.55
N GLY A 216 -18.18 -2.27 -28.32
CA GLY A 216 -17.82 -3.65 -28.69
C GLY A 216 -17.77 -3.89 -30.20
N THR A 217 -18.81 -3.53 -30.93
CA THR A 217 -18.95 -3.87 -32.36
C THR A 217 -18.15 -2.95 -33.26
N GLU A 218 -18.15 -1.65 -32.99
CA GLU A 218 -17.54 -0.65 -33.89
C GLU A 218 -16.10 -0.32 -33.49
N LEU A 219 -15.77 -0.32 -32.20
CA LEU A 219 -14.46 0.10 -31.70
C LEU A 219 -13.58 -1.07 -31.22
N GLY A 220 -14.14 -2.27 -31.06
CA GLY A 220 -13.44 -3.42 -30.51
C GLY A 220 -13.10 -3.30 -29.02
N ILE A 221 -13.81 -2.44 -28.29
CA ILE A 221 -13.68 -2.27 -26.83
C ILE A 221 -14.50 -3.38 -26.15
N PRO A 222 -13.89 -4.27 -25.35
CA PRO A 222 -14.63 -5.37 -24.74
C PRO A 222 -15.82 -4.89 -23.88
N PRO A 223 -17.03 -5.45 -24.05
CA PRO A 223 -18.21 -5.09 -23.27
C PRO A 223 -18.13 -5.73 -21.87
N LEU A 224 -17.40 -5.09 -20.95
CA LEU A 224 -17.15 -5.63 -19.61
C LEU A 224 -18.29 -5.37 -18.61
N SER A 225 -19.19 -4.45 -18.92
CA SER A 225 -20.36 -4.10 -18.08
C SER A 225 -21.66 -4.19 -18.89
N ASP A 226 -22.80 -4.12 -18.22
CA ASP A 226 -24.13 -3.92 -18.82
C ASP A 226 -24.96 -2.93 -18.00
N SER A 227 -26.17 -2.58 -18.46
CA SER A 227 -27.07 -1.68 -17.73
C SER A 227 -27.43 -2.16 -16.32
N SER A 228 -27.48 -3.48 -16.07
CA SER A 228 -27.80 -4.03 -14.76
C SER A 228 -26.74 -3.69 -13.70
N ASP A 229 -25.47 -3.54 -14.11
CA ASP A 229 -24.37 -3.12 -13.23
C ASP A 229 -24.56 -1.69 -12.67
N PHE A 230 -25.42 -0.87 -13.27
CA PHE A 230 -25.70 0.52 -12.87
C PHE A 230 -27.05 0.73 -12.17
N THR A 231 -27.91 -0.29 -12.13
CA THR A 231 -29.27 -0.19 -11.54
C THR A 231 -29.29 -0.20 -10.01
N SER A 232 -28.24 -0.67 -9.35
CA SER A 232 -28.15 -0.59 -7.88
C SER A 232 -28.03 0.86 -7.42
N LYS A 233 -28.59 1.20 -6.25
CA LYS A 233 -28.41 2.52 -5.60
C LYS A 233 -26.94 2.84 -5.28
N THR A 234 -26.17 1.79 -5.04
CA THR A 234 -24.72 1.84 -4.84
C THR A 234 -24.10 0.74 -5.69
N PRO A 235 -23.89 1.00 -6.98
CA PRO A 235 -23.18 0.10 -7.87
C PRO A 235 -21.82 -0.29 -7.30
N ASP A 236 -21.42 -1.53 -7.57
CA ASP A 236 -20.08 -1.99 -7.19
C ASP A 236 -19.05 -1.38 -8.12
N GLU A 237 -18.10 -0.63 -7.55
CA GLU A 237 -17.01 0.00 -8.30
C GLU A 237 -16.21 -1.03 -9.08
N LYS A 238 -16.14 -2.29 -8.61
CA LYS A 238 -15.46 -3.39 -9.29
C LYS A 238 -16.19 -3.91 -10.53
N CYS A 239 -17.45 -3.55 -10.75
CA CYS A 239 -18.15 -3.83 -12.01
C CYS A 239 -18.04 -2.70 -13.01
N ILE A 240 -17.91 -1.44 -12.54
CA ILE A 240 -17.86 -0.25 -13.39
C ILE A 240 -16.44 0.04 -13.86
N LEU A 241 -15.48 0.07 -12.93
CA LEU A 241 -14.12 0.53 -13.21
C LEU A 241 -13.40 -0.28 -14.30
N PRO A 242 -13.55 -1.62 -14.41
CA PRO A 242 -12.97 -2.39 -15.51
C PRO A 242 -13.32 -1.88 -16.90
N TYR A 243 -14.59 -1.50 -17.11
CA TYR A 243 -15.00 -0.97 -18.39
C TYR A 243 -14.42 0.42 -18.65
N ILE A 244 -14.36 1.28 -17.62
CA ILE A 244 -13.71 2.60 -17.73
C ILE A 244 -12.21 2.48 -18.07
N ILE A 245 -11.54 1.46 -17.55
CA ILE A 245 -10.13 1.18 -17.88
C ILE A 245 -9.97 0.81 -19.36
N GLU A 246 -10.87 -0.01 -19.92
CA GLU A 246 -10.83 -0.33 -21.36
C GLU A 246 -11.11 0.90 -22.23
N LEU A 247 -12.08 1.75 -21.83
CA LEU A 247 -12.31 3.04 -22.50
C LEU A 247 -11.05 3.93 -22.44
N HIS A 248 -10.40 4.03 -21.28
CA HIS A 248 -9.16 4.77 -21.13
C HIS A 248 -8.06 4.19 -22.03
N ARG A 249 -7.87 2.86 -22.03
CA ARG A 249 -6.86 2.18 -22.84
C ARG A 249 -7.02 2.48 -24.32
N TYR A 250 -8.26 2.56 -24.80
CA TYR A 250 -8.58 2.87 -26.19
C TYR A 250 -8.48 4.37 -26.52
N PHE A 251 -9.12 5.23 -25.72
CA PHE A 251 -9.27 6.66 -26.03
C PHE A 251 -8.10 7.53 -25.55
N HIS A 252 -7.36 7.15 -24.51
CA HIS A 252 -6.28 7.97 -23.98
C HIS A 252 -5.16 8.25 -25.01
N PRO A 253 -4.72 7.29 -25.84
CA PRO A 253 -3.79 7.57 -26.95
C PRO A 253 -4.35 8.57 -27.97
N LEU A 254 -5.64 8.48 -28.30
CA LEU A 254 -6.32 9.42 -29.22
C LEU A 254 -6.40 10.82 -28.61
N PHE A 255 -6.69 10.88 -27.32
CA PHE A 255 -6.70 12.11 -26.53
C PHE A 255 -5.32 12.78 -26.53
N LYS A 256 -4.25 12.03 -26.23
CA LYS A 256 -2.86 12.54 -26.28
C LYS A 256 -2.44 13.01 -27.67
N ALA A 257 -2.95 12.38 -28.72
CA ALA A 257 -2.71 12.77 -30.10
C ALA A 257 -3.55 14.00 -30.55
N GLY A 258 -4.35 14.60 -29.66
CA GLY A 258 -5.21 15.74 -29.98
C GLY A 258 -6.38 15.41 -30.92
N LYS A 259 -6.68 14.13 -31.14
CA LYS A 259 -7.79 13.66 -32.00
C LYS A 259 -9.10 13.69 -31.24
N VAL A 260 -9.52 14.89 -30.84
CA VAL A 260 -10.68 15.09 -29.96
C VAL A 260 -11.66 16.06 -30.63
N LYS A 261 -12.94 15.71 -30.64
CA LYS A 261 -13.99 16.57 -31.22
C LYS A 261 -14.28 17.76 -30.33
N ALA A 262 -14.63 18.91 -30.90
CA ALA A 262 -15.15 20.04 -30.12
C ALA A 262 -16.41 19.63 -29.36
N ALA A 263 -16.56 20.09 -28.12
CA ALA A 263 -17.66 19.65 -27.26
C ALA A 263 -19.02 20.12 -27.83
N PRO A 264 -20.02 19.24 -27.96
CA PRO A 264 -21.36 19.66 -28.35
C PRO A 264 -21.97 20.52 -27.25
N ALA A 265 -22.61 21.63 -27.63
CA ALA A 265 -23.17 22.64 -26.70
C ALA A 265 -24.44 22.16 -25.94
N THR A 266 -24.85 20.91 -26.11
CA THR A 266 -26.21 20.44 -25.78
C THR A 266 -26.41 19.93 -24.35
N HIS A 267 -25.34 19.75 -23.57
CA HIS A 267 -25.45 19.12 -22.24
C HIS A 267 -25.64 20.12 -21.07
N GLY A 268 -25.91 21.40 -21.36
CA GLY A 268 -26.20 22.44 -20.39
C GLY A 268 -27.61 22.37 -19.78
N ALA A 269 -28.00 21.24 -19.17
CA ALA A 269 -29.16 21.19 -18.29
C ALA A 269 -28.73 21.52 -16.85
N ALA A 270 -29.11 22.71 -16.39
CA ALA A 270 -28.80 23.25 -15.06
C ALA A 270 -29.11 22.25 -13.91
N LEU A 271 -28.18 22.17 -12.95
CA LEU A 271 -28.38 21.54 -11.64
C LEU A 271 -29.59 22.17 -10.93
N PRO A 272 -30.66 21.40 -10.58
CA PRO A 272 -31.65 21.89 -9.64
C PRO A 272 -31.05 21.77 -8.23
N LYS A 273 -30.85 22.91 -7.57
CA LYS A 273 -30.56 22.96 -6.12
C LYS A 273 -31.68 22.23 -5.35
N PRO A 274 -31.38 21.48 -4.28
CA PRO A 274 -32.42 20.91 -3.41
C PRO A 274 -33.22 22.04 -2.75
N LYS A 275 -34.55 21.97 -2.86
CA LYS A 275 -35.52 22.91 -2.28
C LYS A 275 -35.32 23.05 -0.75
N PRO A 276 -35.13 24.27 -0.23
CA PRO A 276 -35.46 24.60 1.15
C PRO A 276 -36.96 24.90 1.26
N THR A 277 -37.55 24.42 2.36
CA THR A 277 -38.90 24.69 2.84
C THR A 277 -39.24 26.19 2.92
N GLU A 278 -40.49 26.53 2.57
CA GLU A 278 -41.12 27.85 2.66
C GLU A 278 -40.98 28.49 4.06
N PRO A 279 -41.00 29.84 4.16
CA PRO A 279 -42.28 30.51 4.37
C PRO A 279 -42.49 31.82 3.58
N VAL A 280 -43.73 31.96 3.10
CA VAL A 280 -44.61 33.15 2.99
C VAL A 280 -44.00 34.54 3.24
N LYS A 281 -44.06 35.46 2.25
CA LYS A 281 -44.92 36.67 2.24
C LYS A 281 -44.61 37.67 1.09
N GLU A 282 -45.73 38.16 0.54
CA GLU A 282 -46.05 39.51 0.05
C GLU A 282 -45.26 40.17 -1.10
N ALA A 283 -46.04 40.49 -2.13
CA ALA A 283 -45.72 41.30 -3.29
C ALA A 283 -46.08 42.77 -3.05
N VAL A 284 -45.25 43.72 -3.51
CA VAL A 284 -45.61 45.03 -4.11
C VAL A 284 -44.41 45.51 -4.97
N PRO A 285 -44.64 46.18 -6.14
CA PRO A 285 -43.61 46.44 -7.16
C PRO A 285 -43.06 47.88 -7.12
N SER A 286 -41.89 48.10 -7.73
CA SER A 286 -41.42 49.44 -8.10
C SER A 286 -40.52 49.39 -9.35
N GLU A 287 -40.97 50.08 -10.39
CA GLU A 287 -40.23 50.46 -11.60
C GLU A 287 -39.43 51.78 -11.38
N PRO A 288 -38.60 52.23 -12.35
CA PRO A 288 -37.27 52.80 -12.11
C PRO A 288 -37.22 54.33 -12.09
N ILE A 289 -36.14 54.88 -11.51
CA ILE A 289 -35.74 56.28 -11.66
C ILE A 289 -34.30 56.33 -12.15
N GLU A 290 -34.10 57.04 -13.26
CA GLU A 290 -32.83 57.39 -13.92
C GLU A 290 -32.07 58.53 -13.21
N LYS A 291 -30.81 58.69 -13.66
CA LYS A 291 -29.93 59.89 -13.65
C LYS A 291 -29.10 60.10 -12.38
N ASP A 292 -27.92 60.69 -12.42
CA ASP A 292 -26.82 61.00 -13.36
C ASP A 292 -25.77 61.68 -12.44
N GLU A 293 -24.57 61.94 -12.95
CA GLU A 293 -23.53 62.87 -12.42
C GLU A 293 -22.60 62.28 -11.33
N GLU A 294 -21.32 62.03 -11.67
CA GLU A 294 -20.16 62.96 -11.61
C GLU A 294 -19.74 63.23 -10.16
N GLU A 295 -18.65 62.62 -9.70
CA GLU A 295 -17.34 63.21 -9.30
C GLU A 295 -16.79 62.17 -8.29
N GLU A 296 -15.52 61.89 -8.05
CA GLU A 296 -14.28 62.65 -8.05
C GLU A 296 -13.15 61.62 -7.87
N ALA A 297 -11.93 61.98 -8.27
CA ALA A 297 -10.75 61.14 -8.12
C ALA A 297 -10.16 61.26 -6.70
N GLU A 298 -10.22 60.18 -5.91
CA GLU A 298 -9.33 59.95 -4.77
C GLU A 298 -8.46 58.73 -5.05
N ALA A 299 -7.14 58.98 -5.15
CA ALA A 299 -6.14 57.93 -5.13
C ALA A 299 -5.89 57.57 -3.67
N GLU A 300 -6.72 56.69 -3.11
CA GLU A 300 -6.37 55.94 -1.90
C GLU A 300 -5.32 54.88 -2.29
N ASP A 301 -4.14 54.99 -1.67
CA ASP A 301 -3.13 53.94 -1.63
C ASP A 301 -3.62 52.83 -0.69
N ASP A 302 -4.74 52.22 -1.05
CA ASP A 302 -5.27 51.01 -0.44
C ASP A 302 -4.59 49.83 -1.14
N SER A 303 -3.36 49.54 -0.75
CA SER A 303 -2.89 48.16 -0.83
C SER A 303 -3.72 47.34 0.16
N GLU A 304 -4.97 47.03 -0.21
CA GLU A 304 -5.85 46.14 0.51
C GLU A 304 -5.11 44.81 0.65
N PHE A 305 -4.50 44.61 1.82
CA PHE A 305 -3.73 43.43 2.16
C PHE A 305 -4.58 42.20 1.84
N ASP A 306 -4.16 41.37 0.89
CA ASP A 306 -4.99 40.25 0.45
C ASP A 306 -5.14 39.24 1.58
N PHE A 307 -6.26 39.31 2.30
CA PHE A 307 -6.51 38.50 3.49
C PHE A 307 -6.65 37.01 3.18
N HIS A 308 -6.84 36.61 1.92
CA HIS A 308 -6.79 35.18 1.54
C HIS A 308 -5.38 34.61 1.72
N SER A 309 -4.35 35.44 1.52
CA SER A 309 -2.96 35.03 1.64
C SER A 309 -2.57 34.63 3.07
N VAL A 310 -3.10 35.31 4.11
CA VAL A 310 -2.83 34.97 5.52
C VAL A 310 -3.39 33.61 5.88
N ASN A 311 -4.61 33.30 5.42
CA ASN A 311 -5.23 32.00 5.63
C ASN A 311 -4.41 30.89 4.97
N ASP A 312 -3.90 31.12 3.76
CA ASP A 312 -3.01 30.18 3.09
C ASP A 312 -1.70 29.95 3.86
N LEU A 313 -1.11 31.02 4.42
CA LEU A 313 0.08 30.91 5.27
C LEU A 313 -0.20 30.10 6.55
N VAL A 314 -1.30 30.39 7.26
CA VAL A 314 -1.69 29.65 8.46
C VAL A 314 -1.98 28.18 8.13
N TYR A 315 -2.66 27.92 7.01
CA TYR A 315 -2.89 26.56 6.52
C TYR A 315 -1.58 25.83 6.24
N VAL A 316 -0.60 26.49 5.60
CA VAL A 316 0.72 25.91 5.34
C VAL A 316 1.47 25.62 6.64
N ILE A 317 1.43 26.52 7.63
CA ILE A 317 2.01 26.29 8.97
C ILE A 317 1.39 25.06 9.64
N LEU A 318 0.06 24.98 9.67
CA LEU A 318 -0.68 23.86 10.28
C LEU A 318 -0.40 22.53 9.57
N THR A 319 -0.37 22.55 8.24
CA THR A 319 -0.09 21.37 7.43
C THR A 319 1.35 20.89 7.65
N THR A 320 2.31 21.81 7.68
CA THR A 320 3.72 21.52 7.99
C THR A 320 3.85 20.88 9.36
N HIS A 321 3.18 21.43 10.39
CA HIS A 321 3.19 20.87 11.73
C HIS A 321 2.57 19.46 11.78
N LYS A 322 1.44 19.23 11.10
CA LYS A 322 0.80 17.90 11.03
C LYS A 322 1.71 16.87 10.36
N LEU A 323 2.36 17.25 9.26
CA LEU A 323 3.32 16.39 8.55
C LEU A 323 4.55 16.09 9.42
N ARG A 324 5.10 17.10 10.12
CA ARG A 324 6.17 16.90 11.10
C ARG A 324 5.79 15.86 12.15
N THR A 325 4.67 16.06 12.84
CA THR A 325 4.26 15.16 13.94
C THR A 325 4.08 13.72 13.43
N LYS A 326 3.56 13.57 12.20
CA LYS A 326 3.48 12.29 11.51
C LYS A 326 4.86 11.72 11.18
N TYR A 327 5.80 12.54 10.68
CA TYR A 327 7.17 12.13 10.41
C TYR A 327 7.84 11.61 11.68
N GLU A 328 7.85 12.38 12.76
CA GLU A 328 8.54 12.01 14.00
C GLU A 328 7.93 10.76 14.64
N ALA A 329 6.61 10.63 14.66
CA ALA A 329 5.94 9.42 15.15
C ALA A 329 6.32 8.18 14.33
N ASN A 330 6.40 8.33 13.00
CA ASN A 330 6.77 7.23 12.11
C ASN A 330 8.27 6.92 12.16
N ALA A 331 9.12 7.94 12.28
CA ALA A 331 10.58 7.81 12.40
C ALA A 331 10.96 7.12 13.71
N ASN A 332 10.30 7.44 14.84
CA ASN A 332 10.51 6.73 16.10
C ASN A 332 10.14 5.24 15.98
N LYS A 333 8.94 4.95 15.46
CA LYS A 333 8.51 3.55 15.20
C LYS A 333 9.48 2.83 14.27
N PHE A 334 10.03 3.54 13.28
CA PHE A 334 11.01 3.02 12.37
C PHE A 334 12.31 2.65 13.09
N VAL A 335 12.86 3.54 13.92
CA VAL A 335 14.07 3.28 14.72
C VAL A 335 13.86 2.09 15.66
N GLU A 336 12.71 2.01 16.32
CA GLU A 336 12.37 0.86 17.17
C GLU A 336 12.33 -0.46 16.37
N LYS A 337 11.66 -0.47 15.22
CA LYS A 337 11.63 -1.64 14.33
C LYS A 337 13.03 -2.01 13.84
N ALA A 338 13.85 -1.04 13.45
CA ALA A 338 15.20 -1.26 12.99
C ALA A 338 16.09 -1.82 14.11
N ALA A 339 15.95 -1.31 15.34
CA ALA A 339 16.65 -1.82 16.52
C ALA A 339 16.25 -3.27 16.86
N VAL A 340 14.94 -3.58 16.84
CA VAL A 340 14.44 -4.94 17.05
C VAL A 340 14.93 -5.89 15.95
N ALA A 341 14.94 -5.43 14.69
CA ALA A 341 15.50 -6.19 13.58
C ALA A 341 16.98 -6.47 13.80
N LYS A 342 17.76 -5.44 14.09
CA LYS A 342 19.20 -5.54 14.37
C LYS A 342 19.48 -6.48 15.54
N GLN A 343 18.75 -6.37 16.65
CA GLN A 343 18.93 -7.26 17.81
C GLN A 343 18.59 -8.71 17.47
N SER A 344 17.58 -8.94 16.62
CA SER A 344 17.24 -10.29 16.12
C SER A 344 18.28 -10.84 15.14
N LEU A 345 19.09 -9.95 14.53
CA LEU A 345 20.15 -10.25 13.56
C LEU A 345 21.54 -10.45 14.16
N VAL A 346 21.71 -10.13 15.44
CA VAL A 346 22.95 -10.40 16.18
C VAL A 346 22.76 -11.65 17.06
N PRO A 347 22.85 -12.86 16.53
CA PRO A 347 23.12 -14.03 17.35
C PRO A 347 24.58 -14.08 17.79
N GLU A 348 24.82 -14.82 18.86
CA GLU A 348 26.11 -15.35 19.29
C GLU A 348 26.65 -16.38 18.26
N PHE A 349 26.71 -16.02 16.97
CA PHE A 349 27.24 -16.89 15.92
C PHE A 349 28.73 -17.19 16.10
N ALA A 350 29.44 -16.35 16.86
CA ALA A 350 30.85 -16.55 17.18
C ALA A 350 31.08 -17.89 17.92
N ASP A 351 30.19 -18.24 18.86
CA ASP A 351 30.33 -19.45 19.67
C ASP A 351 30.03 -20.70 18.85
N ILE A 352 28.95 -20.66 18.06
CA ILE A 352 28.56 -21.77 17.16
C ILE A 352 29.62 -22.01 16.10
N THR A 353 30.24 -20.94 15.56
CA THR A 353 31.31 -21.07 14.56
C THR A 353 32.56 -21.68 15.18
N SER A 354 32.92 -21.29 16.41
CA SER A 354 34.06 -21.86 17.14
C SER A 354 33.87 -23.35 17.44
N GLU A 355 32.68 -23.72 17.92
CA GLU A 355 32.30 -25.10 18.20
C GLU A 355 32.31 -25.96 16.93
N LEU A 356 31.72 -25.45 15.84
CA LEU A 356 31.73 -26.14 14.55
C LEU A 356 33.15 -26.34 14.02
N ASN A 357 33.99 -25.31 14.12
CA ASN A 357 35.39 -25.37 13.68
C ASN A 357 36.20 -26.41 14.45
N SER A 358 36.02 -26.47 15.77
CA SER A 358 36.68 -27.48 16.61
C SER A 358 36.22 -28.90 16.24
N SER A 359 34.94 -29.05 15.90
CA SER A 359 34.32 -30.33 15.56
C SER A 359 34.74 -30.84 14.18
N VAL A 360 34.82 -29.95 13.19
CA VAL A 360 35.31 -30.27 11.85
C VAL A 360 36.78 -30.73 11.90
N LEU A 361 37.63 -30.03 12.66
CA LEU A 361 39.04 -30.43 12.84
C LEU A 361 39.16 -31.80 13.54
N ASN A 362 38.26 -32.10 14.47
CA ASN A 362 38.17 -33.41 15.13
C ASN A 362 37.72 -34.52 14.18
N LEU A 363 36.87 -34.23 13.18
CA LEU A 363 36.51 -35.21 12.14
C LEU A 363 37.70 -35.53 11.23
N GLU A 364 38.41 -34.50 10.76
CA GLU A 364 39.58 -34.66 9.89
C GLU A 364 40.66 -35.55 10.54
N THR A 365 40.79 -35.49 11.86
CA THR A 365 41.77 -36.26 12.63
C THR A 365 41.32 -37.67 13.03
N ASN A 366 40.01 -37.97 13.08
CA ASN A 366 39.46 -39.23 13.59
C ASN A 366 38.88 -40.18 12.52
N ASN A 367 39.08 -39.91 11.22
CA ASN A 367 38.55 -40.70 10.10
C ASN A 367 38.86 -42.21 10.11
N SER A 368 39.74 -42.71 10.99
CA SER A 368 40.11 -44.12 11.07
C SER A 368 39.24 -44.97 12.01
N SER A 369 38.23 -44.43 12.70
CA SER A 369 37.41 -45.20 13.66
C SER A 369 35.94 -44.78 13.63
N ILE A 370 35.10 -45.61 13.00
CA ILE A 370 33.65 -45.41 12.81
C ILE A 370 32.93 -45.02 14.11
N GLY A 371 33.25 -45.65 15.24
CA GLY A 371 32.61 -45.34 16.52
C GLY A 371 32.94 -43.95 17.10
N LYS A 372 34.13 -43.39 16.82
CA LYS A 372 34.49 -42.01 17.20
C LYS A 372 33.89 -40.99 16.23
N PHE A 373 33.78 -41.39 14.97
CA PHE A 373 33.13 -40.60 13.94
C PHE A 373 31.65 -40.39 14.28
N ASP A 374 30.89 -41.45 14.56
CA ASP A 374 29.46 -41.36 14.95
C ASP A 374 29.25 -40.45 16.18
N SER A 375 30.06 -40.61 17.22
CA SER A 375 29.89 -39.83 18.46
C SER A 375 30.20 -38.34 18.27
N THR A 376 31.23 -37.99 17.47
CA THR A 376 31.56 -36.60 17.16
C THR A 376 30.47 -35.93 16.31
N LEU A 377 29.92 -36.69 15.35
CA LEU A 377 28.86 -36.21 14.46
C LEU A 377 27.55 -35.99 15.24
N LYS A 378 27.15 -36.95 16.09
CA LYS A 378 25.96 -36.87 16.97
C LYS A 378 26.06 -35.78 18.03
N LEU A 379 27.19 -35.69 18.74
CA LEU A 379 27.28 -34.88 19.96
C LEU A 379 27.65 -33.42 19.71
N THR A 380 28.30 -33.09 18.60
CA THR A 380 28.88 -31.75 18.43
C THR A 380 28.47 -31.09 17.11
N ILE A 381 28.50 -31.83 15.99
CA ILE A 381 28.24 -31.23 14.66
C ILE A 381 26.75 -31.07 14.38
N MET A 382 25.97 -32.13 14.56
CA MET A 382 24.54 -32.10 14.26
C MET A 382 23.76 -31.10 15.12
N PRO A 383 24.00 -30.97 16.45
CA PRO A 383 23.33 -29.96 17.26
C PRO A 383 23.66 -28.53 16.81
N ALA A 384 24.94 -28.22 16.58
CA ALA A 384 25.39 -26.89 16.14
C ALA A 384 24.81 -26.52 14.75
N LEU A 385 24.79 -27.45 13.79
CA LEU A 385 24.18 -27.22 12.47
C LEU A 385 22.66 -27.09 12.54
N THR A 386 21.99 -27.86 13.41
CA THR A 386 20.54 -27.77 13.61
C THR A 386 20.17 -26.43 14.23
N GLN A 387 20.93 -25.99 15.23
CA GLN A 387 20.76 -24.66 15.84
C GLN A 387 21.00 -23.55 14.81
N MET A 388 22.06 -23.65 14.00
CA MET A 388 22.36 -22.70 12.93
C MET A 388 21.23 -22.64 11.88
N ASN A 389 20.72 -23.79 11.44
CA ASN A 389 19.60 -23.84 10.50
C ASN A 389 18.30 -23.28 11.11
N HIS A 390 18.03 -23.57 12.38
CA HIS A 390 16.89 -22.97 13.09
C HIS A 390 17.00 -21.44 13.14
N MET A 391 18.18 -20.90 13.46
CA MET A 391 18.40 -19.45 13.44
C MET A 391 18.24 -18.86 12.04
N ILE A 392 18.69 -19.55 10.99
CA ILE A 392 18.49 -19.11 9.60
C ILE A 392 17.00 -19.11 9.22
N GLU A 393 16.22 -20.10 9.66
CA GLU A 393 14.78 -20.13 9.42
C GLU A 393 14.02 -19.03 10.18
N VAL A 394 14.36 -18.80 11.45
CA VAL A 394 13.85 -17.67 12.25
C VAL A 394 14.22 -16.34 11.58
N TYR A 395 15.44 -16.22 11.06
CA TYR A 395 15.91 -15.10 10.28
C TYR A 395 15.10 -14.91 8.98
N LYS A 396 14.89 -15.97 8.18
CA LYS A 396 14.14 -15.90 6.91
C LYS A 396 12.74 -15.33 7.11
N GLN A 397 12.08 -15.77 8.19
CA GLN A 397 10.71 -15.37 8.53
C GLN A 397 10.64 -13.93 9.05
N SER A 398 11.56 -13.53 9.91
CA SER A 398 11.54 -12.21 10.55
C SER A 398 12.09 -11.11 9.64
N VAL A 399 13.21 -11.35 8.96
CA VAL A 399 14.00 -10.27 8.35
C VAL A 399 13.52 -9.95 6.94
N THR A 400 13.10 -10.92 6.13
CA THR A 400 12.56 -10.61 4.79
C THR A 400 11.34 -9.70 4.86
N LYS A 401 10.47 -9.93 5.85
CA LYS A 401 9.28 -9.11 6.10
C LYS A 401 9.67 -7.74 6.67
N THR A 402 10.59 -7.72 7.63
CA THR A 402 11.03 -6.49 8.29
C THR A 402 11.84 -5.59 7.33
N ARG A 403 12.71 -6.14 6.49
CA ARG A 403 13.47 -5.41 5.47
C ARG A 403 12.56 -4.73 4.46
N LYS A 404 11.57 -5.44 3.93
CA LYS A 404 10.59 -4.84 3.00
C LYS A 404 9.76 -3.76 3.68
N ALA A 405 9.38 -3.98 4.93
CA ALA A 405 8.67 -2.98 5.73
C ALA A 405 9.53 -1.75 6.00
N LEU A 406 10.79 -1.91 6.43
CA LEU A 406 11.73 -0.81 6.67
C LEU A 406 12.04 -0.04 5.38
N ALA A 407 12.30 -0.73 4.26
CA ALA A 407 12.53 -0.07 2.98
C ALA A 407 11.33 0.79 2.55
N LYS A 408 10.11 0.28 2.74
CA LYS A 408 8.88 1.03 2.48
C LYS A 408 8.73 2.21 3.43
N ASP A 409 8.82 1.96 4.74
CA ASP A 409 8.67 2.98 5.79
C ASP A 409 9.69 4.12 5.59
N HIS A 410 10.92 3.79 5.18
CA HIS A 410 11.95 4.78 4.84
C HIS A 410 11.62 5.60 3.61
N SER A 411 11.13 4.99 2.52
CA SER A 411 10.66 5.74 1.36
C SER A 411 9.51 6.67 1.73
N ASP A 412 8.55 6.19 2.53
CA ASP A 412 7.42 6.99 2.99
C ASP A 412 7.87 8.15 3.89
N LEU A 413 8.89 7.95 4.74
CA LEU A 413 9.48 9.00 5.56
C LEU A 413 10.21 10.07 4.72
N GLY A 414 10.96 9.65 3.69
CA GLY A 414 11.62 10.59 2.77
C GLY A 414 10.62 11.46 2.00
N LEU A 415 9.48 10.87 1.61
CA LEU A 415 8.38 11.63 1.01
C LEU A 415 7.79 12.66 1.97
N ILE A 416 7.54 12.28 3.23
CA ILE A 416 6.99 13.19 4.23
C ILE A 416 7.99 14.32 4.51
N GLU A 417 9.28 14.02 4.70
CA GLU A 417 10.32 15.04 4.91
C GLU A 417 10.42 15.99 3.71
N ALA A 418 10.44 15.46 2.48
CA ALA A 418 10.44 16.27 1.27
C ALA A 418 9.20 17.18 1.19
N SER A 419 8.01 16.67 1.55
CA SER A 419 6.79 17.50 1.65
C SER A 419 6.94 18.59 2.70
N ILE A 420 7.47 18.29 3.90
CA ILE A 420 7.68 19.30 4.96
C ILE A 420 8.60 20.42 4.44
N ASN A 421 9.74 20.06 3.85
CA ASN A 421 10.68 21.02 3.28
C ASN A 421 10.07 21.85 2.15
N GLN A 422 9.22 21.24 1.32
CA GLN A 422 8.50 21.94 0.28
C GLN A 422 7.52 22.98 0.85
N TYR A 423 6.75 22.62 1.88
CA TYR A 423 5.86 23.58 2.54
C TYR A 423 6.62 24.68 3.30
N LEU A 424 7.74 24.36 3.97
CA LEU A 424 8.61 25.36 4.58
C LEU A 424 9.17 26.34 3.55
N SER A 425 9.56 25.85 2.36
CA SER A 425 10.06 26.70 1.28
C SER A 425 9.03 27.67 0.70
N LEU A 426 7.72 27.38 0.86
CA LEU A 426 6.66 28.33 0.53
C LEU A 426 6.59 29.48 1.55
N ILE A 427 6.96 29.22 2.80
CA ILE A 427 7.00 30.25 3.86
C ILE A 427 8.22 31.13 3.65
N ASP A 428 9.40 30.51 3.61
CA ASP A 428 10.67 31.16 3.34
C ASP A 428 11.65 30.12 2.75
N PRO A 429 12.26 30.37 1.58
CA PRO A 429 13.17 29.43 0.91
C PRO A 429 14.39 29.01 1.73
N SER A 430 14.76 29.75 2.77
CA SER A 430 15.87 29.43 3.67
C SER A 430 15.52 28.43 4.77
N LEU A 431 14.23 28.14 4.95
CA LEU A 431 13.76 27.22 6.00
C LEU A 431 13.91 25.77 5.56
N HIS A 432 14.46 24.98 6.47
CA HIS A 432 14.63 23.54 6.31
C HIS A 432 14.19 22.83 7.58
N TYR A 433 13.56 21.67 7.39
CA TYR A 433 13.13 20.84 8.49
C TYR A 433 14.32 20.15 9.15
N PHE A 434 14.39 20.24 10.49
CA PHE A 434 15.30 19.45 11.30
C PHE A 434 14.50 18.79 12.43
N PRO A 435 14.53 17.45 12.56
CA PRO A 435 13.82 16.78 13.64
C PRO A 435 14.44 17.13 14.99
N GLN A 436 13.60 17.23 16.03
CA GLN A 436 14.03 17.52 17.41
C GLN A 436 15.10 16.54 17.91
N ASN A 437 14.98 15.26 17.53
CA ASN A 437 16.02 14.27 17.81
C ASN A 437 16.84 14.04 16.53
N PRO A 438 18.16 14.36 16.55
CA PRO A 438 19.03 14.16 15.40
C PRO A 438 19.05 12.71 14.89
N MET A 439 18.80 11.71 15.75
CA MET A 439 18.71 10.30 15.34
C MET A 439 17.54 10.03 14.38
N LEU A 440 16.52 10.90 14.36
CA LEU A 440 15.38 10.81 13.46
C LEU A 440 15.62 11.54 12.14
N ALA A 441 16.77 12.22 11.98
CA ALA A 441 17.14 12.81 10.70
C ALA A 441 17.20 11.72 9.64
N TYR A 442 16.65 11.99 8.48
CA TYR A 442 16.53 11.00 7.41
C TYR A 442 17.85 10.30 7.05
N PRO A 443 19.00 11.00 6.97
CA PRO A 443 20.30 10.35 6.76
C PRO A 443 20.66 9.33 7.86
N ASN A 444 20.26 9.58 9.11
CA ASN A 444 20.53 8.69 10.24
C ASN A 444 19.57 7.49 10.27
N LEU A 445 18.33 7.66 9.77
CA LEU A 445 17.42 6.55 9.53
C LEU A 445 17.97 5.60 8.45
N PHE A 446 18.57 6.16 7.41
CA PHE A 446 19.28 5.39 6.40
C PHE A 446 20.45 4.59 6.99
N CYS A 447 21.25 5.18 7.89
CA CYS A 447 22.28 4.44 8.63
C CYS A 447 21.71 3.25 9.42
N SER A 448 20.50 3.38 9.99
CA SER A 448 19.83 2.29 10.70
C SER A 448 19.44 1.14 9.77
N ILE A 449 19.08 1.43 8.50
CA ILE A 449 18.90 0.41 7.46
C ILE A 449 20.24 -0.24 7.14
N LEU A 450 21.27 0.57 6.91
CA LEU A 450 22.58 0.08 6.54
C LEU A 450 23.16 -0.86 7.60
N ASP A 451 22.91 -0.59 8.89
CA ASP A 451 23.25 -1.47 9.99
C ASP A 451 22.57 -2.84 9.89
N VAL A 452 21.28 -2.87 9.54
CA VAL A 452 20.53 -4.12 9.30
C VAL A 452 21.14 -4.87 8.13
N TYR A 453 21.39 -4.22 6.99
CA TYR A 453 22.05 -4.84 5.83
C TYR A 453 23.47 -5.34 6.15
N THR A 454 24.22 -4.60 6.97
CA THR A 454 25.57 -5.00 7.40
C THR A 454 25.51 -6.26 8.25
N ALA A 455 24.54 -6.36 9.17
CA ALA A 455 24.34 -7.56 9.97
C ALA A 455 23.93 -8.77 9.09
N GLU A 456 23.05 -8.56 8.10
CA GLU A 456 22.70 -9.59 7.11
C GLU A 456 23.93 -10.09 6.34
N TYR A 457 24.76 -9.15 5.88
CA TYR A 457 25.99 -9.46 5.15
C TYR A 457 26.98 -10.26 6.02
N GLN A 458 27.13 -9.90 7.30
CA GLN A 458 27.97 -10.65 8.24
C GLN A 458 27.47 -12.09 8.41
N LEU A 459 26.16 -12.28 8.62
CA LEU A 459 25.55 -13.62 8.70
C LEU A 459 25.83 -14.45 7.44
N ALA A 460 25.59 -13.87 6.27
CA ALA A 460 25.88 -14.47 4.99
C ALA A 460 27.35 -14.90 4.85
N TYR A 461 28.28 -14.04 5.28
CA TYR A 461 29.71 -14.33 5.29
C TYR A 461 30.05 -15.51 6.23
N TYR A 462 29.43 -15.60 7.40
CA TYR A 462 29.59 -16.74 8.30
C TYR A 462 29.07 -18.05 7.69
N CYS A 463 27.88 -18.02 7.08
CA CYS A 463 27.33 -19.20 6.40
C CYS A 463 28.28 -19.70 5.31
N LYS A 464 28.90 -18.79 4.55
CA LYS A 464 29.90 -19.14 3.53
C LYS A 464 31.10 -19.87 4.13
N GLN A 465 31.67 -19.36 5.22
CA GLN A 465 32.80 -20.04 5.89
C GLN A 465 32.44 -21.45 6.34
N VAL A 466 31.22 -21.67 6.82
CA VAL A 466 30.73 -23.01 7.21
C VAL A 466 30.59 -23.91 5.98
N ILE A 467 30.00 -23.41 4.89
CA ILE A 467 29.88 -24.15 3.62
C ILE A 467 31.25 -24.57 3.08
N ASP A 468 32.20 -23.63 3.04
CA ASP A 468 33.56 -23.86 2.52
C ASP A 468 34.28 -24.92 3.37
N LYS A 469 34.11 -24.89 4.71
CA LYS A 469 34.69 -25.90 5.61
C LYS A 469 34.05 -27.27 5.47
N LEU A 470 32.73 -27.36 5.33
CA LEU A 470 32.06 -28.64 5.05
C LEU A 470 32.48 -29.21 3.70
N GLN A 471 32.76 -28.36 2.69
CA GLN A 471 33.33 -28.78 1.43
C GLN A 471 34.78 -29.30 1.56
N LEU A 472 35.60 -28.68 2.41
CA LEU A 472 36.98 -29.13 2.68
C LEU A 472 37.03 -30.56 3.23
N CYS A 473 36.02 -30.99 4.01
CA CYS A 473 35.90 -32.36 4.48
C CYS A 473 35.68 -33.41 3.36
N LYS A 474 35.46 -32.98 2.11
CA LYS A 474 35.10 -33.82 0.94
C LYS A 474 34.09 -34.89 1.34
N LEU A 475 32.85 -34.46 1.61
CA LEU A 475 31.76 -35.32 2.06
C LEU A 475 31.66 -36.62 1.22
N ASP A 476 31.86 -36.52 -0.09
CA ASP A 476 31.86 -37.66 -1.01
C ASP A 476 32.94 -38.72 -0.67
N ASN A 477 34.14 -38.30 -0.29
CA ASN A 477 35.22 -39.22 0.11
C ASN A 477 34.88 -39.95 1.42
N VAL A 478 34.18 -39.27 2.34
CA VAL A 478 33.74 -39.88 3.61
C VAL A 478 32.62 -40.90 3.34
N MET A 479 31.71 -40.61 2.41
CA MET A 479 30.70 -41.56 1.93
C MET A 479 31.34 -42.80 1.30
N GLU A 480 32.28 -42.61 0.36
CA GLU A 480 33.03 -43.73 -0.25
C GLU A 480 33.75 -44.59 0.80
N THR A 481 34.31 -43.95 1.83
CA THR A 481 35.01 -44.65 2.91
C THR A 481 34.04 -45.43 3.82
N LEU A 482 32.88 -44.85 4.15
CA LEU A 482 31.85 -45.51 4.96
C LEU A 482 31.18 -46.67 4.21
N GLU A 483 30.93 -46.52 2.91
CA GLU A 483 30.42 -47.57 2.03
C GLU A 483 31.43 -48.71 1.86
N ALA A 484 32.72 -48.40 1.76
CA ALA A 484 33.79 -49.40 1.68
C ALA A 484 34.02 -50.15 3.00
N ALA A 485 33.68 -49.55 4.15
CA ALA A 485 33.88 -50.12 5.47
C ALA A 485 32.75 -51.06 5.93
N VAL A 486 31.77 -51.38 5.07
CA VAL A 486 30.66 -52.29 5.41
C VAL A 486 31.20 -53.70 5.70
N THR A 487 31.21 -54.08 6.98
CA THR A 487 31.59 -55.42 7.45
C THR A 487 30.38 -56.35 7.60
N ASN A 488 30.62 -57.64 7.82
CA ASN A 488 29.58 -58.63 8.12
C ASN A 488 29.09 -58.58 9.59
N ASP A 489 29.69 -57.73 10.45
CA ASP A 489 29.25 -57.59 11.84
C ASP A 489 27.97 -56.73 11.90
N ARG A 490 26.93 -57.26 12.54
CA ARG A 490 25.62 -56.62 12.68
C ARG A 490 25.70 -55.29 13.45
N ASN A 491 26.58 -55.18 14.45
CA ASN A 491 26.71 -53.98 15.27
C ASN A 491 27.45 -52.87 14.52
N GLU A 492 28.53 -53.22 13.81
CA GLU A 492 29.26 -52.27 12.96
C GLU A 492 28.38 -51.79 11.79
N LYS A 493 27.63 -52.72 11.17
CA LYS A 493 26.67 -52.38 10.12
C LYS A 493 25.61 -51.38 10.58
N GLN A 494 25.06 -51.52 11.79
CA GLN A 494 24.09 -50.57 12.31
C GLN A 494 24.73 -49.20 12.59
N ALA A 495 25.94 -49.16 13.15
CA ALA A 495 26.66 -47.91 13.37
C ALA A 495 26.99 -47.18 12.05
N ILE A 496 27.32 -47.92 10.98
CA ILE A 496 27.52 -47.36 9.64
C ILE A 496 26.20 -46.79 9.09
N LEU A 497 25.08 -47.49 9.22
CA LEU A 497 23.77 -47.00 8.78
C LEU A 497 23.35 -45.71 9.52
N ASP A 498 23.56 -45.66 10.83
CA ASP A 498 23.29 -44.46 11.64
C ASP A 498 24.19 -43.28 11.23
N CYS A 499 25.45 -43.53 10.88
CA CYS A 499 26.36 -42.51 10.34
C CYS A 499 25.87 -41.98 8.99
N LEU A 500 25.49 -42.88 8.07
CA LEU A 500 24.98 -42.51 6.74
C LEU A 500 23.71 -41.66 6.84
N GLN A 501 22.79 -42.01 7.75
CA GLN A 501 21.56 -41.24 7.97
C GLN A 501 21.85 -39.80 8.45
N GLN A 502 22.79 -39.63 9.38
CA GLN A 502 23.17 -38.28 9.84
C GLN A 502 23.91 -37.50 8.75
N PHE A 503 24.66 -38.20 7.90
CA PHE A 503 25.35 -37.60 6.77
C PHE A 503 24.37 -37.05 5.72
N GLU A 504 23.28 -37.78 5.46
CA GLU A 504 22.18 -37.32 4.61
C GLU A 504 21.51 -36.05 5.18
N GLN A 505 21.36 -35.97 6.51
CA GLN A 505 20.88 -34.76 7.18
C GLN A 505 21.87 -33.59 6.99
N LEU A 506 23.17 -33.83 7.13
CA LEU A 506 24.24 -32.87 6.86
C LEU A 506 24.21 -32.34 5.42
N LEU A 507 24.03 -33.22 4.43
CA LEU A 507 23.88 -32.84 3.02
C LEU A 507 22.64 -31.99 2.79
N THR A 508 21.52 -32.35 3.42
CA THR A 508 20.27 -31.58 3.35
C THR A 508 20.44 -30.18 3.92
N LEU A 509 21.09 -30.06 5.09
CA LEU A 509 21.41 -28.78 5.72
C LEU A 509 22.37 -27.95 4.86
N TRP A 510 23.40 -28.59 4.30
CA TRP A 510 24.37 -27.94 3.41
C TRP A 510 23.74 -27.39 2.13
N GLU A 511 22.88 -28.17 1.45
CA GLU A 511 22.10 -27.68 0.31
C GLU A 511 21.15 -26.54 0.74
N GLY A 512 20.55 -26.62 1.92
CA GLY A 512 19.79 -25.53 2.53
C GLY A 512 20.60 -24.24 2.68
N PHE A 513 21.85 -24.34 3.16
CA PHE A 513 22.77 -23.20 3.26
C PHE A 513 23.22 -22.68 1.91
N LYS A 514 23.46 -23.53 0.91
CA LYS A 514 23.77 -23.08 -0.46
C LYS A 514 22.60 -22.32 -1.09
N VAL A 515 21.38 -22.84 -0.94
CA VAL A 515 20.18 -22.16 -1.45
C VAL A 515 20.01 -20.81 -0.75
N PHE A 516 20.25 -20.76 0.56
CA PHE A 516 20.28 -19.51 1.31
C PHE A 516 21.35 -18.55 0.77
N TYR A 517 22.60 -19.00 0.64
CA TYR A 517 23.72 -18.21 0.12
C TYR A 517 23.46 -17.66 -1.30
N ARG A 518 22.99 -18.51 -2.23
CA ARG A 518 22.64 -18.11 -3.61
C ARG A 518 21.50 -17.10 -3.64
N ARG A 519 20.47 -17.28 -2.81
CA ARG A 519 19.30 -16.38 -2.77
C ARG A 519 19.66 -14.97 -2.31
N PHE A 520 20.73 -14.81 -1.55
CA PHE A 520 21.27 -13.50 -1.17
C PHE A 520 22.21 -12.89 -2.21
N ASN A 521 22.44 -13.58 -3.34
CA ASN A 521 23.20 -13.09 -4.50
C ASN A 521 24.61 -12.56 -4.14
N LEU A 522 25.22 -13.12 -3.08
CA LEU A 522 26.49 -12.64 -2.51
C LEU A 522 27.72 -12.92 -3.38
N GLU A 523 27.57 -13.66 -4.48
CA GLU A 523 28.62 -13.82 -5.48
C GLU A 523 28.84 -12.52 -6.29
N GLN A 524 27.83 -11.64 -6.34
CA GLN A 524 27.92 -10.29 -6.88
C GLN A 524 28.17 -9.31 -5.73
N LEU A 525 29.39 -9.35 -5.22
CA LEU A 525 29.77 -8.72 -3.95
C LEU A 525 30.19 -7.26 -4.17
N GLU A 526 29.26 -6.44 -4.68
CA GLU A 526 29.22 -5.04 -4.29
C GLU A 526 27.91 -4.85 -3.54
N PRO A 527 27.91 -4.29 -2.32
CA PRO A 527 26.68 -3.83 -1.70
C PRO A 527 26.19 -2.70 -2.61
N GLU A 528 25.40 -3.05 -3.63
CA GLU A 528 24.52 -2.10 -4.28
C GLU A 528 23.53 -1.70 -3.19
N VAL A 529 23.93 -0.69 -2.43
CA VAL A 529 23.04 0.10 -1.61
C VAL A 529 21.88 0.42 -2.53
N PRO A 530 20.65 -0.04 -2.23
CA PRO A 530 19.52 0.29 -3.08
C PRO A 530 19.49 1.81 -3.20
N GLU A 531 19.62 2.33 -4.40
CA GLU A 531 19.37 3.75 -4.62
C GLU A 531 17.89 3.97 -4.28
N PHE A 532 17.65 4.49 -3.08
CA PHE A 532 16.33 4.87 -2.65
C PHE A 532 15.99 6.17 -3.36
N ILE A 533 15.43 6.05 -4.55
CA ILE A 533 14.87 7.18 -5.28
C ILE A 533 13.69 7.68 -4.45
N ILE A 534 13.86 8.84 -3.82
CA ILE A 534 12.75 9.55 -3.19
C ILE A 534 11.81 9.96 -4.33
N PRO A 535 10.55 9.48 -4.36
CA PRO A 535 9.63 9.86 -5.41
C PRO A 535 9.41 11.38 -5.37
N GLU A 536 9.23 12.00 -6.53
CA GLU A 536 8.94 13.43 -6.60
C GLU A 536 7.64 13.73 -5.84
N VAL A 537 7.73 14.68 -4.90
CA VAL A 537 6.55 15.19 -4.20
C VAL A 537 5.78 16.09 -5.16
N PRO A 538 4.46 15.90 -5.32
CA PRO A 538 3.64 16.78 -6.14
C PRO A 538 3.80 18.23 -5.67
N ALA A 539 3.96 19.17 -6.60
CA ALA A 539 4.03 20.58 -6.25
C ALA A 539 2.75 21.02 -5.51
N PRO A 540 2.87 21.76 -4.38
CA PRO A 540 1.71 22.35 -3.74
C PRO A 540 1.01 23.29 -4.72
N VAL A 541 -0.31 23.33 -4.65
CA VAL A 541 -1.16 24.10 -5.59
C VAL A 541 -1.17 25.60 -5.26
N PHE A 542 -0.56 25.99 -4.15
CA PHE A 542 -0.65 27.33 -3.56
C PHE A 542 0.67 28.08 -3.70
N THR A 543 0.60 29.39 -3.88
CA THR A 543 1.74 30.31 -3.85
C THR A 543 1.54 31.31 -2.73
N ILE A 544 2.51 31.41 -1.82
CA ILE A 544 2.51 32.43 -0.76
C ILE A 544 3.32 33.63 -1.26
N ASP A 545 2.82 34.84 -1.03
CA ASP A 545 3.58 36.06 -1.26
C ASP A 545 4.82 36.11 -0.33
N PRO A 546 6.05 36.24 -0.86
CA PRO A 546 7.27 36.30 -0.04
C PRO A 546 7.26 37.37 1.06
N GLU A 547 6.51 38.46 0.90
CA GLU A 547 6.43 39.54 1.90
C GLU A 547 5.44 39.24 3.05
N LEU A 548 4.62 38.21 2.88
CA LEU A 548 3.57 37.87 3.83
C LEU A 548 4.12 37.31 5.14
N TYR A 549 5.09 36.38 5.07
CA TYR A 549 5.66 35.78 6.28
C TYR A 549 6.45 36.80 7.12
N PRO A 550 7.31 37.68 6.55
CA PRO A 550 7.92 38.78 7.28
C PRO A 550 6.89 39.70 7.96
N THR A 551 5.79 40.01 7.27
CA THR A 551 4.69 40.84 7.81
C THR A 551 3.98 40.14 8.97
N PHE A 552 3.66 38.85 8.81
CA PHE A 552 3.07 38.00 9.86
C PHE A 552 4.00 37.90 11.07
N LYS A 553 5.29 37.66 10.85
CA LYS A 553 6.34 37.62 11.90
C LYS A 553 6.43 38.96 12.64
N ALA A 554 6.42 40.08 11.92
CA ALA A 554 6.48 41.40 12.53
C ALA A 554 5.21 41.72 13.34
N ALA A 555 4.04 41.30 12.84
CA ALA A 555 2.77 41.44 13.55
C ALA A 555 2.76 40.61 14.86
N ILE A 556 3.22 39.36 14.80
CA ILE A 556 3.33 38.48 15.97
C ILE A 556 4.39 39.00 16.96
N SER A 557 5.53 39.50 16.50
CA SER A 557 6.59 40.00 17.39
C SER A 557 6.17 41.25 18.18
N LYS A 558 5.19 42.02 17.68
CA LYS A 558 4.60 43.17 18.40
C LYS A 558 3.68 42.73 19.54
N ALA A 559 3.14 41.51 19.48
CA ALA A 559 2.41 40.88 20.57
C ALA A 559 3.43 40.41 21.63
N SER A 560 4.01 41.35 22.37
CA SER A 560 5.06 41.06 23.35
C SER A 560 4.49 40.36 24.58
N GLY A 561 4.96 39.13 24.85
CA GLY A 561 4.74 38.42 26.10
C GLY A 561 3.74 37.27 26.03
N HIS A 562 3.61 36.63 27.18
CA HIS A 562 2.65 35.60 27.53
C HIS A 562 1.21 36.12 27.36
N GLN A 563 0.48 35.61 26.36
CA GLN A 563 -0.87 36.07 26.04
C GLN A 563 -1.96 35.11 26.51
N SER A 564 -3.11 35.65 26.93
CA SER A 564 -4.29 34.83 27.22
C SER A 564 -4.89 34.26 25.94
N LEU A 565 -5.66 33.16 26.04
CA LEU A 565 -6.39 32.59 24.92
C LEU A 565 -7.25 33.64 24.18
N ALA A 566 -7.87 34.54 24.95
CA ALA A 566 -8.74 35.59 24.42
C ALA A 566 -7.96 36.61 23.59
N ASP A 567 -6.76 36.98 24.03
CA ASP A 567 -5.89 37.94 23.34
C ASP A 567 -5.36 37.36 22.03
N VAL A 568 -4.89 36.11 22.05
CA VAL A 568 -4.42 35.38 20.85
C VAL A 568 -5.55 35.23 19.84
N THR A 569 -6.74 34.81 20.29
CA THR A 569 -7.90 34.63 19.42
C THR A 569 -8.34 35.96 18.80
N LYS A 570 -8.30 37.05 19.57
CA LYS A 570 -8.62 38.38 19.09
C LYS A 570 -7.61 38.85 18.04
N PHE A 571 -6.32 38.68 18.31
CA PHE A 571 -5.24 39.02 17.37
C PHE A 571 -5.37 38.25 16.04
N LEU A 572 -5.62 36.94 16.08
CA LEU A 572 -5.80 36.14 14.87
C LEU A 572 -7.07 36.52 14.08
N LYS A 573 -8.13 36.94 14.77
CA LYS A 573 -9.34 37.50 14.13
C LYS A 573 -9.06 38.85 13.47
N GLU A 574 -8.21 39.69 14.05
CA GLU A 574 -7.78 40.96 13.45
C GLU A 574 -6.98 40.73 12.16
N LEU A 575 -6.23 39.62 12.09
CA LEU A 575 -5.57 39.14 10.88
C LEU A 575 -6.52 38.45 9.87
N LYS A 576 -7.82 38.41 10.17
CA LYS A 576 -8.88 37.73 9.39
C LYS A 576 -8.61 36.25 9.13
N VAL A 577 -7.96 35.56 10.06
CA VAL A 577 -7.78 34.10 10.00
C VAL A 577 -9.13 33.42 10.21
N ASP A 578 -9.40 32.38 9.43
CA ASP A 578 -10.63 31.60 9.53
C ASP A 578 -10.76 30.97 10.92
N PRO A 579 -11.95 31.02 11.56
CA PRO A 579 -12.15 30.49 12.91
C PRO A 579 -11.68 29.04 13.09
N GLU A 580 -11.86 28.19 12.07
CA GLU A 580 -11.41 26.78 12.10
C GLU A 580 -9.88 26.67 12.18
N HIS A 581 -9.15 27.55 11.49
CA HIS A 581 -7.69 27.59 11.53
C HIS A 581 -7.18 28.20 12.85
N ILE A 582 -7.92 29.13 13.46
CA ILE A 582 -7.59 29.69 14.77
C ILE A 582 -7.58 28.57 15.83
N ASP A 583 -8.63 27.75 15.87
CA ASP A 583 -8.74 26.67 16.86
C ASP A 583 -7.60 25.64 16.71
N GLU A 584 -7.22 25.33 15.47
CA GLU A 584 -6.10 24.43 15.19
C GLU A 584 -4.73 25.08 15.50
N LEU A 585 -4.57 26.38 15.23
CA LEU A 585 -3.33 27.11 15.50
C LEU A 585 -3.09 27.24 17.00
N VAL A 586 -4.15 27.49 17.77
CA VAL A 586 -4.10 27.54 19.24
C VAL A 586 -3.63 26.21 19.83
N LYS A 587 -4.01 25.07 19.24
CA LYS A 587 -3.56 23.75 19.72
C LYS A 587 -2.06 23.51 19.56
N ILE A 588 -1.42 24.17 18.59
CA ILE A 588 0.02 24.01 18.34
C ILE A 588 0.87 25.06 19.05
N LEU A 589 0.25 26.12 19.60
CA LEU A 589 0.95 27.17 20.33
C LEU A 589 1.60 26.57 21.60
N PRO A 590 2.89 26.87 21.83
CA PRO A 590 3.52 26.58 23.12
C PRO A 590 2.74 27.30 24.22
N GLY A 591 2.38 26.59 25.28
CA GLY A 591 1.70 27.19 26.41
C GLY A 591 2.21 26.60 27.72
N THR A 592 2.43 27.47 28.70
CA THR A 592 2.66 27.08 30.08
C THR A 592 1.36 27.19 30.86
N ILE A 593 1.11 26.24 31.76
CA ILE A 593 0.07 26.42 32.77
C ILE A 593 0.62 27.46 33.74
N ASP A 594 -0.16 28.51 34.01
CA ASP A 594 0.22 29.52 34.99
C ASP A 594 0.15 28.91 36.39
N ASP A 595 1.27 28.35 36.87
CA ASP A 595 1.37 27.69 38.18
C ASP A 595 1.17 28.68 39.35
N ALA A 596 1.02 29.97 39.08
CA ALA A 596 0.73 30.99 40.09
C ALA A 596 -0.58 30.77 40.86
N SER A 597 -1.48 29.88 40.38
CA SER A 597 -2.72 29.53 41.10
C SER A 597 -2.64 28.26 41.95
N GLN A 598 -1.51 27.54 42.02
CA GLN A 598 -1.38 26.31 42.83
C GLN A 598 -0.83 26.51 44.24
N ASP A 599 -0.45 27.74 44.63
CA ASP A 599 0.05 28.03 45.99
C ASP A 599 -1.06 28.26 47.05
N ALA A 600 -2.34 28.07 46.70
CA ALA A 600 -3.45 28.05 47.65
C ALA A 600 -4.17 26.69 47.62
N ASP A 601 -4.01 25.93 48.69
CA ASP A 601 -4.80 24.73 49.06
C ASP A 601 -4.64 23.46 48.19
N PHE A 602 -3.56 22.69 48.42
CA PHE A 602 -3.60 21.29 48.90
C PHE A 602 -2.20 20.64 48.77
N LYS A 603 -1.39 20.68 49.84
CA LYS A 603 -0.24 19.77 49.98
C LYS A 603 -0.71 18.46 50.62
N LEU A 604 -1.11 17.49 49.81
CA LEU A 604 -1.10 16.08 50.22
C LEU A 604 0.19 15.44 49.72
N ALA A 605 1.03 15.05 50.67
CA ALA A 605 2.29 14.38 50.44
C ALA A 605 2.09 13.07 49.66
N SER A 606 2.73 12.92 48.51
CA SER A 606 2.98 11.63 47.90
C SER A 606 4.47 11.31 48.00
N SER A 607 4.74 10.37 48.88
CA SER A 607 6.01 9.69 49.05
C SER A 607 6.28 8.74 47.88
N SER A 608 7.53 8.73 47.46
CA SER A 608 8.22 7.75 46.63
C SER A 608 8.05 6.29 47.10
N ALA A 609 7.65 5.39 46.20
CA ALA A 609 8.07 3.98 46.21
C ALA A 609 7.81 3.32 44.85
N SER A 610 8.63 2.32 44.56
CA SER A 610 8.97 1.74 43.26
C SER A 610 8.22 0.44 42.91
N SER A 611 8.14 0.18 41.60
CA SER A 611 8.21 -1.11 40.86
C SER A 611 7.39 -2.36 41.28
N SER A 612 6.76 -2.95 40.24
CA SER A 612 6.44 -4.37 40.00
C SER A 612 5.29 -5.04 40.78
N SER A 613 4.22 -5.46 40.10
CA SER A 613 3.93 -6.88 39.80
C SER A 613 2.66 -7.06 38.96
N LEU A 614 2.62 -8.20 38.28
CA LEU A 614 1.54 -8.80 37.51
C LEU A 614 0.34 -9.24 38.37
N LEU A 615 -0.84 -9.29 37.71
CA LEU A 615 -2.08 -10.04 38.00
C LEU A 615 -2.87 -9.68 39.27
N SER A 616 -4.06 -9.12 39.07
CA SER A 616 -5.29 -9.49 39.81
C SER A 616 -6.51 -8.85 39.15
N ASP A 617 -7.43 -9.69 38.69
CA ASP A 617 -8.84 -9.33 38.48
C ASP A 617 -9.43 -8.82 39.80
N ASN A 618 -10.24 -7.76 39.73
CA ASN A 618 -11.42 -7.54 40.57
C ASN A 618 -12.23 -6.37 40.00
N ASP A 619 -13.42 -6.71 39.54
CA ASP A 619 -14.55 -5.82 39.31
C ASP A 619 -15.11 -5.37 40.66
N ASP A 620 -15.05 -4.07 40.96
CA ASP A 620 -16.05 -3.28 41.71
C ASP A 620 -15.37 -1.98 42.18
N ASP A 621 -15.60 -0.87 41.47
CA ASP A 621 -15.65 0.49 42.03
C ASP A 621 -15.87 1.52 40.90
N THR A 622 -17.11 1.67 40.43
CA THR A 622 -17.50 2.81 39.58
C THR A 622 -18.84 3.38 40.04
N LEU A 623 -18.85 4.24 41.06
CA LEU A 623 -20.07 4.97 41.45
C LEU A 623 -19.88 6.43 41.92
N PHE A 624 -18.69 7.04 41.80
CA PHE A 624 -18.48 8.41 42.34
C PHE A 624 -17.77 9.46 41.46
N GLU A 625 -17.50 9.22 40.17
CA GLU A 625 -16.76 10.21 39.34
C GLU A 625 -17.61 11.19 38.49
N ASN A 626 -18.94 11.13 38.50
CA ASN A 626 -19.73 11.84 37.47
C ASN A 626 -20.23 13.26 37.81
N ASN A 627 -19.61 14.03 38.70
CA ASN A 627 -20.11 15.40 39.02
C ASN A 627 -19.05 16.49 39.27
N GLN A 628 -17.83 16.36 38.75
CA GLN A 628 -16.95 17.53 38.65
C GLN A 628 -17.22 18.27 37.32
N PRO A 629 -17.49 19.58 37.33
CA PRO A 629 -17.55 20.35 36.09
C PRO A 629 -16.18 20.23 35.40
N GLN A 630 -16.15 19.65 34.19
CA GLN A 630 -14.96 19.68 33.35
C GLN A 630 -14.69 21.15 33.00
N VAL A 631 -13.82 21.79 33.79
CA VAL A 631 -13.25 23.09 33.45
C VAL A 631 -12.38 22.85 32.24
N ASP A 632 -12.69 23.54 31.13
CA ASP A 632 -11.94 23.40 29.88
C ASP A 632 -10.45 23.72 30.15
N PRO A 633 -9.54 22.73 30.00
CA PRO A 633 -8.13 22.84 30.40
C PRO A 633 -7.35 23.90 29.61
N LEU A 634 -7.98 24.55 28.62
CA LEU A 634 -7.40 25.64 27.84
C LEU A 634 -7.60 27.03 28.48
N THR A 635 -8.53 27.20 29.42
CA THR A 635 -8.90 28.54 29.94
C THR A 635 -7.82 29.21 30.79
N ASN A 636 -6.92 28.45 31.41
CA ASN A 636 -5.82 28.95 32.24
C ASN A 636 -4.43 28.82 31.58
N LYS A 637 -4.37 28.51 30.27
CA LYS A 637 -3.10 28.44 29.55
C LYS A 637 -2.70 29.81 29.05
N VAL A 638 -1.42 30.09 29.24
CA VAL A 638 -0.78 31.30 28.76
C VAL A 638 0.11 30.91 27.59
N PHE A 639 -0.10 31.55 26.44
CA PHE A 639 0.51 31.16 25.17
C PHE A 639 1.74 32.01 24.86
N ASP A 640 2.79 31.35 24.39
CA ASP A 640 4.06 31.95 23.97
C ASP A 640 4.13 31.96 22.44
N VAL A 641 3.60 33.05 21.86
CA VAL A 641 3.57 33.27 20.41
C VAL A 641 4.97 33.49 19.82
N PRO A 642 5.91 34.20 20.47
CA PRO A 642 7.31 34.26 20.03
C PRO A 642 7.95 32.88 19.83
N THR A 643 7.72 31.94 20.74
CA THR A 643 8.26 30.57 20.61
C THR A 643 7.66 29.81 19.42
N LEU A 644 6.45 30.14 18.94
CA LEU A 644 5.92 29.59 17.69
C LEU A 644 6.71 30.08 16.47
N ILE A 645 7.08 31.36 16.42
CA ILE A 645 7.91 31.91 15.35
C ILE A 645 9.28 31.25 15.38
N GLU A 646 9.91 31.19 16.55
CA GLU A 646 11.20 30.51 16.72
C GLU A 646 11.12 29.06 16.23
N LYS A 647 10.02 28.35 16.56
CA LYS A 647 9.75 27.01 16.04
C LYS A 647 9.72 27.01 14.53
N ILE A 648 8.92 27.85 13.86
CA ILE A 648 8.84 27.88 12.40
C ILE A 648 10.22 28.15 11.78
N GLU A 649 10.97 29.12 12.32
CA GLU A 649 12.29 29.52 11.79
C GLU A 649 13.36 28.45 11.95
N LEU A 650 13.24 27.62 12.99
CA LEU A 650 14.10 26.45 13.19
C LEU A 650 13.55 25.19 12.52
N GLY A 651 12.61 25.32 11.56
CA GLY A 651 12.01 24.16 10.89
C GLY A 651 11.28 23.25 11.87
N PHE A 652 10.70 23.83 12.90
CA PHE A 652 10.03 23.20 14.04
C PHE A 652 10.92 22.33 14.93
N SER A 653 12.23 22.58 14.99
CA SER A 653 13.18 21.75 15.75
C SER A 653 13.26 22.01 17.27
N ILE A 654 12.44 22.91 17.84
CA ILE A 654 12.49 23.30 19.28
C ILE A 654 11.69 22.35 20.15
#